data_AF-A0A6C0IVN6-F1
#
_entry.id   AF-A0A6C0IVN6-F1
#
_cell.length_a   1.000
_cell.length_b   1.000
_cell.length_c   1.000
_cell.angle_alpha   90.00
_cell.angle_beta   90.00
_cell.angle_gamma   90.00
#
_symmetry.space_group_name_H-M   'P 1'
#
loop_
_entity.id
_entity.type
_entity.pdbx_description
1 polymer ?
#
loop_
_entity_poly.entity_id
_entity_poly.type
_entity_poly.pdbx_seq_one_letter_code
_entity_poly.pdbx_strand_id
1 'polypeptide(L)'
;MTEINNINSQLRFYQDSLMSMLSNLVSCNKINIYAGTNTSFMIILDELKEINDILRTVPNKVSYATLKDHSLKEINLVLFKVYNLLIKFSNHISFENFNYILELFGGKNWVNNFEEKELETLLFLSRFFKPICVWDSEDHKDSIPFSNKTEPKKKNAIMAKDLLESLLGGASNKTSSIIVGDNSMPAFLKSINELIQTSPKKGRDRDNNFNNIECIGILDRKNIMITKNSKSASLFEDKFGACVYMKIGIKFIVVQGIFKDDVLNISRNIEFIDTKYKDHQTAMSYNLYDVPRQFKSNYLKIINLRDVVACTSNELCDDLKKKFYDFKVIQGKPLLSLINEFLLASKYRKVDILTLLLMSNDDDQKLAYVLYDVLKSKDKKNVAGEIYESLHYSIRELLENSQKMVEDDDEKLEKLSTSDIPYERRIALLKAEEDVKVKALEKLKSMKNNFQGDNKAQSWLDGLLKLPFGTFSKNEVLDFKGEFTTKLKLQYPDENFYSDVQITNFLEKNKEQESKLYEAWTTYLVDRTSYLRTVRSKLDDAVYGHKEAKTQLERIFAQWINGESNGAVIGLQGPPGTGKTSLAKNGLSKCLLDKNGEGRPFAFLPIGGSVNGSTLVGHNFTYVGSTWGRIADILISSKCMNPIIFIDEIDKVSATEHGREIISILTHLTDGTQNDEFEDKYFAGIKLDLSKALIVFSFNDVSLIDPILRDRITIIETNPLTIPEKIHIIKHYMLPEILKEVGLSSDELILSEDMIKYLVETFTNEAGVRKIKEKIQEIVRDINLNRFHDGDKYEIPFIVTKEYIELLFENKPKVRVKKTAAEPSVGLVNGLYATTSGIGGLTVIQVMKYPADKMLELDMTGKQGEVMRESVNYAKKLAFSLLSDEAKQKIIDDGQNKKAFGLHIHTPEAATPKDGPSAGAAMTLAIYSVLSGRKINNKIAMTGEIDLCGSVTAIGGVDAKLNGAKRSGVTKALIPKENEEDLNKLRRDGLSPEDDTFEVVLIDHISQVLEHALVD
;
A
#
# COMPACT_ATOMS: atom_id res chain seq x y z
N MET A 1 3.35 -31.29 -3.16
CA MET A 1 4.81 -31.50 -3.37
C MET A 1 5.58 -31.56 -2.06
N THR A 2 5.50 -30.54 -1.21
CA THR A 2 6.22 -30.50 0.08
C THR A 2 5.85 -31.68 1.00
N GLU A 3 4.57 -32.02 1.12
CA GLU A 3 4.11 -33.20 1.87
C GLU A 3 4.61 -34.52 1.28
N ILE A 4 4.63 -34.67 -0.05
CA ILE A 4 5.14 -35.87 -0.73
C ILE A 4 6.64 -36.06 -0.46
N ASN A 5 7.41 -34.96 -0.44
CA ASN A 5 8.83 -35.01 -0.10
C ASN A 5 9.06 -35.39 1.37
N ASN A 6 8.22 -34.89 2.28
CA ASN A 6 8.30 -35.23 3.70
C ASN A 6 7.95 -36.72 3.94
N ILE A 7 6.90 -37.23 3.31
CA ILE A 7 6.48 -38.64 3.36
C ILE A 7 7.55 -39.56 2.78
N ASN A 8 8.18 -39.19 1.65
CA ASN A 8 9.28 -39.96 1.07
C ASN A 8 10.53 -39.99 1.95
N SER A 9 10.80 -38.91 2.69
CA SER A 9 11.89 -38.86 3.68
C SER A 9 11.60 -39.77 4.87
N GLN A 10 10.36 -39.76 5.37
CA GLN A 10 9.92 -40.64 6.46
C GLN A 10 9.96 -42.12 6.05
N LEU A 11 9.50 -42.46 4.85
CA LEU A 11 9.55 -43.82 4.30
C LEU A 11 10.97 -44.39 4.26
N ARG A 12 11.94 -43.62 3.74
CA ARG A 12 13.35 -44.03 3.73
C ARG A 12 13.89 -44.26 5.13
N PHE A 13 13.63 -43.32 6.03
CA PHE A 13 14.06 -43.44 7.43
C PHE A 13 13.53 -44.71 8.09
N TYR A 14 12.25 -45.06 7.89
CA TYR A 14 11.66 -46.28 8.45
C TYR A 14 12.20 -47.56 7.80
N GLN A 15 12.42 -47.58 6.48
CA GLN A 15 12.99 -48.72 5.77
C GLN A 15 14.45 -48.99 6.19
N ASP A 16 15.26 -47.95 6.30
CA ASP A 16 16.66 -48.06 6.74
C ASP A 16 16.75 -48.52 8.21
N SER A 17 15.86 -48.00 9.06
CA SER A 17 15.77 -48.39 10.47
C SER A 17 15.34 -49.86 10.63
N LEU A 18 14.37 -50.33 9.86
CA LEU A 18 13.91 -51.72 9.88
C LEU A 18 15.01 -52.69 9.40
N MET A 19 15.70 -52.35 8.31
CA MET A 19 16.81 -53.15 7.79
C MET A 19 17.96 -53.25 8.78
N SER A 20 18.26 -52.16 9.48
CA SER A 20 19.23 -52.15 10.58
C SER A 20 18.78 -53.06 11.73
N MET A 21 17.51 -52.98 12.15
CA MET A 21 16.94 -53.81 13.22
C MET A 21 16.94 -55.32 12.88
N LEU A 22 16.53 -55.69 11.66
CA LEU A 22 16.55 -57.08 11.18
C LEU A 22 17.98 -57.62 11.07
N SER A 23 18.91 -56.80 10.56
CA SER A 23 20.33 -57.17 10.49
C SER A 23 20.91 -57.43 11.88
N ASN A 24 20.58 -56.58 12.85
CA ASN A 24 21.02 -56.74 14.24
C ASN A 24 20.42 -58.00 14.89
N LEU A 25 19.13 -58.30 14.66
CA LEU A 25 18.47 -59.50 15.20
C LEU A 25 18.95 -60.82 14.59
N VAL A 26 19.18 -60.86 13.28
CA VAL A 26 19.77 -62.03 12.60
C VAL A 26 21.20 -62.27 13.11
N SER A 27 21.92 -61.18 13.42
CA SER A 27 23.24 -61.24 14.05
C SER A 27 23.14 -61.77 15.48
N CYS A 28 22.17 -61.33 16.28
CA CYS A 28 21.92 -61.84 17.63
C CYS A 28 21.51 -63.34 17.66
N ASN A 29 20.75 -63.81 16.66
CA ASN A 29 20.33 -65.22 16.57
C ASN A 29 21.50 -66.15 16.20
N LYS A 30 22.40 -65.71 15.31
CA LYS A 30 23.62 -66.46 14.95
C LYS A 30 24.60 -66.59 16.12
N ILE A 31 24.54 -65.69 17.10
CA ILE A 31 25.38 -65.66 18.31
C ILE A 31 24.71 -66.44 19.47
N ASN A 32 23.52 -67.01 19.26
CA ASN A 32 22.79 -67.87 20.20
C ASN A 32 22.49 -67.21 21.56
N ILE A 33 22.27 -65.89 21.57
CA ILE A 33 22.07 -65.07 22.79
C ILE A 33 20.75 -65.42 23.52
N TYR A 34 19.78 -66.04 22.84
CA TYR A 34 18.45 -66.37 23.39
C TYR A 34 18.24 -67.85 23.74
N ALA A 35 19.33 -68.60 23.94
CA ALA A 35 19.25 -70.00 24.35
C ALA A 35 18.64 -70.13 25.76
N GLY A 36 17.32 -70.32 25.82
CA GLY A 36 16.57 -70.51 27.06
C GLY A 36 15.14 -69.95 27.06
N THR A 37 14.83 -68.99 26.18
CA THR A 37 13.49 -68.39 26.07
C THR A 37 13.09 -68.26 24.60
N ASN A 38 12.64 -69.37 24.01
CA ASN A 38 12.29 -69.44 22.59
C ASN A 38 11.05 -68.58 22.23
N THR A 39 10.26 -68.18 23.22
CA THR A 39 9.00 -67.43 23.04
C THR A 39 9.22 -65.94 22.78
N SER A 40 10.07 -65.25 23.55
CA SER A 40 10.22 -63.79 23.43
C SER A 40 10.98 -63.37 22.17
N PHE A 41 11.98 -64.13 21.73
CA PHE A 41 12.68 -63.86 20.48
C PHE A 41 11.79 -64.09 19.25
N MET A 42 10.98 -65.16 19.25
CA MET A 42 10.06 -65.45 18.14
C MET A 42 8.95 -64.41 18.05
N ILE A 43 8.43 -63.91 19.18
CA ILE A 43 7.43 -62.82 19.20
C ILE A 43 8.01 -61.53 18.60
N ILE A 44 9.23 -61.16 19.01
CA ILE A 44 9.92 -59.96 18.51
C ILE A 44 10.25 -60.08 17.01
N LEU A 45 10.64 -61.28 16.57
CA LEU A 45 10.90 -61.56 15.16
C LEU A 45 9.61 -61.54 14.33
N ASP A 46 8.50 -62.04 14.85
CA ASP A 46 7.21 -62.04 14.17
C ASP A 46 6.57 -60.64 14.13
N GLU A 47 6.70 -59.83 15.18
CA GLU A 47 6.29 -58.41 15.15
C GLU A 47 7.12 -57.61 14.14
N LEU A 48 8.42 -57.88 13.99
CA LEU A 48 9.25 -57.23 12.96
C LEU A 48 8.96 -57.70 11.54
N LYS A 49 8.56 -58.98 11.36
CA LYS A 49 8.05 -59.45 10.07
C LYS A 49 6.71 -58.79 9.74
N GLU A 50 5.82 -58.62 10.72
CA GLU A 50 4.56 -57.91 10.55
C GLU A 50 4.81 -56.44 10.12
N ILE A 51 5.77 -55.75 10.75
CA ILE A 51 6.17 -54.39 10.34
C ILE A 51 6.74 -54.38 8.92
N ASN A 52 7.56 -55.37 8.55
CA ASN A 52 8.13 -55.49 7.21
C ASN A 52 7.07 -55.76 6.14
N ASP A 53 6.09 -56.61 6.43
CA ASP A 53 5.00 -56.93 5.51
C ASP A 53 4.06 -55.73 5.33
N ILE A 54 3.77 -54.98 6.41
CA ILE A 54 3.02 -53.73 6.34
C ILE A 54 3.78 -52.68 5.51
N LEU A 55 5.10 -52.51 5.71
CA LEU A 55 5.91 -51.55 4.94
C LEU A 55 5.99 -51.92 3.45
N ARG A 56 5.92 -53.21 3.09
CA ARG A 56 5.88 -53.66 1.69
C ARG A 56 4.57 -53.35 0.97
N THR A 57 3.49 -53.12 1.71
CA THR A 57 2.22 -52.65 1.12
C THR A 57 2.29 -51.18 0.68
N VAL A 58 3.30 -50.43 1.15
CA VAL A 58 3.54 -49.04 0.76
C VAL A 58 4.65 -48.98 -0.29
N PRO A 59 4.46 -48.28 -1.40
CA PRO A 59 5.47 -48.17 -2.45
C PRO A 59 6.74 -47.45 -1.95
N ASN A 60 7.91 -47.94 -2.36
CA ASN A 60 9.24 -47.43 -1.97
C ASN A 60 9.47 -45.93 -2.25
N LYS A 61 8.64 -45.35 -3.13
CA LYS A 61 8.62 -43.91 -3.39
C LYS A 61 7.21 -43.50 -3.79
N VAL A 62 6.64 -42.54 -3.08
CA VAL A 62 5.33 -41.94 -3.39
C VAL A 62 5.53 -40.92 -4.50
N SER A 63 4.90 -41.16 -5.65
CA SER A 63 4.84 -40.27 -6.82
C SER A 63 3.39 -39.92 -7.17
N TYR A 64 3.17 -38.98 -8.08
CA TYR A 64 1.82 -38.62 -8.52
C TYR A 64 1.04 -39.79 -9.15
N ALA A 65 1.73 -40.71 -9.83
CA ALA A 65 1.11 -41.92 -10.36
C ALA A 65 0.64 -42.87 -9.24
N THR A 66 1.39 -42.88 -8.13
CA THR A 66 1.14 -43.72 -6.95
C THR A 66 -0.08 -43.27 -6.14
N LEU A 67 -0.43 -41.99 -6.23
CA LEU A 67 -1.59 -41.39 -5.55
C LEU A 67 -2.92 -41.63 -6.29
N LYS A 68 -2.89 -42.28 -7.46
CA LYS A 68 -4.11 -42.74 -8.17
C LYS A 68 -4.71 -44.00 -7.56
N ASP A 69 -3.85 -44.88 -7.02
CA ASP A 69 -4.25 -46.18 -6.51
C ASP A 69 -4.35 -46.22 -4.97
N HIS A 70 -3.73 -45.25 -4.26
CA HIS A 70 -3.76 -45.14 -2.80
C HIS A 70 -3.88 -43.68 -2.34
N SER A 71 -4.73 -43.41 -1.34
CA SER A 71 -4.88 -42.07 -0.80
C SER A 71 -3.74 -41.70 0.16
N LEU A 72 -3.38 -40.41 0.20
CA LEU A 72 -2.39 -39.86 1.15
C LEU A 72 -2.75 -40.16 2.61
N LYS A 73 -4.06 -40.21 2.92
CA LYS A 73 -4.57 -40.50 4.26
C LYS A 73 -4.35 -41.96 4.65
N GLU A 74 -4.48 -42.89 3.71
CA GLU A 74 -4.17 -44.32 3.93
C GLU A 74 -2.66 -44.54 4.12
N ILE A 75 -1.81 -43.91 3.31
CA ILE A 75 -0.36 -44.01 3.43
C ILE A 75 0.11 -43.48 4.80
N ASN A 76 -0.41 -42.33 5.23
CA ASN A 76 -0.11 -41.77 6.55
C ASN A 76 -0.62 -42.64 7.70
N LEU A 77 -1.80 -43.26 7.56
CA LEU A 77 -2.33 -44.19 8.56
C LEU A 77 -1.43 -45.44 8.71
N VAL A 78 -0.91 -45.95 7.59
CA VAL A 78 0.02 -47.09 7.59
C VAL A 78 1.36 -46.69 8.21
N LEU A 79 1.91 -45.52 7.87
CA LEU A 79 3.14 -45.00 8.49
C LEU A 79 2.98 -44.72 9.99
N PHE A 80 1.80 -44.27 10.41
CA PHE A 80 1.48 -44.08 11.83
C PHE A 80 1.40 -45.41 12.59
N LYS A 81 0.86 -46.47 11.97
CA LYS A 81 0.90 -47.82 12.55
C LYS A 81 2.33 -48.35 12.70
N VAL A 82 3.17 -48.17 11.67
CA VAL A 82 4.60 -48.53 11.70
C VAL A 82 5.34 -47.73 12.79
N TYR A 83 5.07 -46.44 12.92
CA TYR A 83 5.63 -45.59 13.97
C TYR A 83 5.25 -46.07 15.38
N ASN A 84 3.98 -46.40 15.62
CA ASN A 84 3.53 -46.93 16.91
C ASN A 84 4.15 -48.30 17.24
N LEU A 85 4.33 -49.16 16.23
CA LEU A 85 5.01 -50.45 16.40
C LEU A 85 6.51 -50.30 16.67
N LEU A 86 7.19 -49.34 16.02
CA LEU A 86 8.58 -48.98 16.32
C LEU A 86 8.73 -48.36 17.72
N ILE A 87 7.76 -47.55 18.16
CA ILE A 87 7.69 -47.05 19.52
C ILE A 87 7.48 -48.19 20.51
N LYS A 88 6.57 -49.12 20.23
CA LYS A 88 6.32 -50.32 21.04
C LYS A 88 7.60 -51.16 21.18
N PHE A 89 8.36 -51.33 20.10
CA PHE A 89 9.69 -51.96 20.08
C PHE A 89 10.73 -51.17 20.90
N SER A 90 10.74 -49.84 20.82
CA SER A 90 11.63 -48.97 21.59
C SER A 90 11.29 -48.89 23.08
N ASN A 91 10.04 -49.19 23.44
CA ASN A 91 9.48 -49.17 24.79
C ASN A 91 9.56 -50.54 25.50
N HIS A 92 10.07 -51.59 24.84
CA HIS A 92 10.26 -52.92 25.44
C HIS A 92 11.35 -53.00 26.54
N ILE A 93 11.86 -51.85 27.00
CA ILE A 93 12.77 -51.76 28.15
C ILE A 93 12.26 -50.62 29.04
N SER A 94 11.28 -50.91 29.89
CA SER A 94 10.80 -49.95 30.90
C SER A 94 10.38 -50.70 32.17
N PHE A 95 10.84 -50.21 33.32
CA PHE A 95 10.68 -50.80 34.67
C PHE A 95 11.32 -52.17 34.92
N GLU A 96 11.01 -53.18 34.09
CA GLU A 96 11.49 -54.55 34.28
C GLU A 96 13.02 -54.63 34.18
N ASN A 97 13.66 -53.92 33.24
CA ASN A 97 15.11 -53.96 33.12
C ASN A 97 15.84 -53.29 34.28
N PHE A 98 15.31 -52.19 34.83
CA PHE A 98 15.94 -51.51 35.97
C PHE A 98 15.81 -52.39 37.22
N ASN A 99 14.64 -52.97 37.48
CA ASN A 99 14.45 -53.95 38.55
C ASN A 99 15.28 -55.21 38.34
N TYR A 100 15.37 -55.73 37.11
CA TYR A 100 16.17 -56.90 36.76
C TYR A 100 17.67 -56.66 36.95
N ILE A 101 18.16 -55.46 36.60
CA ILE A 101 19.53 -55.02 36.90
C ILE A 101 19.75 -55.00 38.42
N LEU A 102 18.82 -54.40 39.18
CA LEU A 102 18.94 -54.33 40.64
C LEU A 102 18.81 -55.71 41.31
N GLU A 103 18.01 -56.64 40.76
CA GLU A 103 17.94 -58.04 41.18
C GLU A 103 19.20 -58.84 40.82
N LEU A 104 19.79 -58.59 39.64
CA LEU A 104 21.03 -59.21 39.18
C LEU A 104 22.21 -58.88 40.11
N PHE A 105 22.36 -57.60 40.48
CA PHE A 105 23.50 -57.12 41.27
C PHE A 105 23.23 -57.11 42.79
N GLY A 106 21.99 -56.84 43.20
CA GLY A 106 21.57 -56.71 44.61
C GLY A 106 20.95 -57.98 45.21
N GLY A 107 20.64 -58.99 44.40
CA GLY A 107 20.00 -60.24 44.83
C GLY A 107 18.49 -60.14 45.08
N LYS A 108 17.85 -61.29 45.38
CA LYS A 108 16.43 -61.33 45.75
C LYS A 108 16.21 -60.52 47.03
N ASN A 109 15.28 -59.56 47.01
CA ASN A 109 14.90 -58.63 48.10
C ASN A 109 15.79 -57.39 48.29
N TRP A 110 16.46 -56.90 47.24
CA TRP A 110 17.24 -55.64 47.30
C TRP A 110 16.44 -54.42 47.78
N VAL A 111 15.11 -54.42 47.56
CA VAL A 111 14.16 -53.37 47.95
C VAL A 111 14.21 -53.06 49.45
N ASN A 112 14.51 -54.05 50.29
CA ASN A 112 14.59 -53.90 51.75
C ASN A 112 15.80 -53.07 52.21
N ASN A 113 16.73 -52.73 51.31
CA ASN A 113 17.90 -51.91 51.62
C ASN A 113 17.64 -50.41 51.49
N PHE A 114 16.46 -49.98 51.04
CA PHE A 114 16.12 -48.59 50.76
C PHE A 114 14.98 -48.11 51.66
N GLU A 115 15.05 -46.86 52.12
CA GLU A 115 13.95 -46.21 52.85
C GLU A 115 12.79 -45.87 51.89
N GLU A 116 11.59 -45.62 52.43
CA GLU A 116 10.39 -45.30 51.63
C GLU A 116 10.60 -44.13 50.65
N LYS A 117 11.29 -43.06 51.09
CA LYS A 117 11.65 -41.90 50.24
C LYS A 117 12.67 -42.23 49.16
N GLU A 118 13.51 -43.24 49.39
CA GLU A 118 14.49 -43.72 48.42
C GLU A 118 13.83 -44.61 47.38
N LEU A 119 12.85 -45.43 47.79
CA LEU A 119 12.00 -46.20 46.88
C LEU A 119 11.18 -45.29 45.96
N GLU A 120 10.66 -44.16 46.46
CA GLU A 120 10.03 -43.13 45.62
C GLU A 120 11.00 -42.55 44.60
N THR A 121 12.26 -42.31 44.99
CA THR A 121 13.31 -41.82 44.09
C THR A 121 13.61 -42.84 42.99
N LEU A 122 13.69 -44.13 43.32
CA LEU A 122 13.89 -45.20 42.33
C LEU A 122 12.69 -45.37 41.40
N LEU A 123 11.47 -45.24 41.94
CA LEU A 123 10.24 -45.27 41.14
C LEU A 123 10.20 -44.10 40.15
N PHE A 124 10.59 -42.91 40.58
CA PHE A 124 10.78 -41.75 39.71
C PHE A 124 11.81 -42.03 38.60
N LEU A 125 13.01 -42.49 38.96
CA LEU A 125 14.07 -42.82 38.00
C LEU A 125 13.60 -43.86 36.98
N SER A 126 12.86 -44.89 37.41
CA SER A 126 12.35 -45.93 36.50
C SER A 126 11.44 -45.40 35.37
N ARG A 127 10.80 -44.25 35.58
CA ARG A 127 9.87 -43.63 34.62
C ARG A 127 10.54 -42.60 33.73
N PHE A 128 11.44 -41.81 34.31
CA PHE A 128 12.01 -40.60 33.69
C PHE A 128 13.49 -40.70 33.34
N PHE A 129 14.20 -41.71 33.82
CA PHE A 129 15.63 -41.92 33.55
C PHE A 129 15.83 -43.20 32.74
N LYS A 130 16.45 -43.07 31.56
CA LYS A 130 16.77 -44.18 30.68
C LYS A 130 18.22 -44.59 30.90
N PRO A 131 18.50 -45.80 31.44
CA PRO A 131 19.86 -46.27 31.64
C PRO A 131 20.53 -46.55 30.28
N ILE A 132 21.81 -46.20 30.18
CA ILE A 132 22.69 -46.45 29.03
C ILE A 132 23.77 -47.45 29.42
N CYS A 133 24.40 -47.28 30.59
CA CYS A 133 25.45 -48.16 31.08
C CYS A 133 25.34 -48.38 32.59
N VAL A 134 25.78 -49.56 33.07
CA VAL A 134 25.70 -49.98 34.47
C VAL A 134 27.03 -50.61 34.90
N TRP A 135 27.48 -50.29 36.12
CA TRP A 135 28.69 -50.84 36.73
C TRP A 135 28.43 -51.31 38.17
N ASP A 136 29.13 -52.36 38.61
CA ASP A 136 29.18 -52.86 40.00
C ASP A 136 30.63 -52.81 40.53
N SER A 137 30.76 -52.75 41.84
CA SER A 137 31.97 -52.70 42.67
C SER A 137 32.84 -53.97 42.73
N GLU A 138 32.39 -55.13 42.26
CA GLU A 138 33.20 -56.37 42.21
C GLU A 138 34.11 -56.42 40.96
N ASP A 139 35.20 -55.64 40.99
CA ASP A 139 36.54 -55.93 40.43
C ASP A 139 37.33 -54.63 40.14
N HIS A 140 37.93 -54.06 41.19
CA HIS A 140 39.02 -53.06 41.08
C HIS A 140 40.20 -53.45 41.99
N LYS A 141 40.63 -54.71 41.91
CA LYS A 141 41.93 -55.14 42.44
C LYS A 141 42.84 -55.45 41.27
N ASP A 142 43.62 -54.47 40.85
CA ASP A 142 45.07 -54.61 40.59
C ASP A 142 45.63 -53.33 39.97
N SER A 143 46.63 -52.78 40.64
CA SER A 143 47.45 -51.66 40.18
C SER A 143 48.37 -52.10 39.04
N ILE A 144 48.43 -51.37 37.92
CA ILE A 144 49.42 -51.61 36.86
C ILE A 144 50.28 -50.34 36.65
N PRO A 145 51.62 -50.47 36.49
CA PRO A 145 52.56 -49.37 36.60
C PRO A 145 52.64 -48.53 35.33
N PHE A 146 53.01 -47.26 35.52
CA PHE A 146 53.35 -46.28 34.49
C PHE A 146 54.59 -46.73 33.69
N SER A 147 54.51 -46.73 32.36
CA SER A 147 55.68 -46.83 31.49
C SER A 147 55.70 -45.69 30.47
N ASN A 148 56.79 -44.93 30.48
CA ASN A 148 57.12 -43.83 29.59
C ASN A 148 57.74 -44.33 28.26
N LYS A 149 57.50 -43.59 27.17
CA LYS A 149 58.03 -43.68 25.77
C LYS A 149 57.06 -44.39 24.81
N THR A 150 56.70 -43.89 23.61
CA THR A 150 57.25 -42.91 22.65
C THR A 150 56.13 -42.39 21.73
N GLU A 151 56.25 -41.17 21.20
CA GLU A 151 55.37 -40.58 20.17
C GLU A 151 55.56 -41.19 18.74
N PRO A 152 54.97 -40.65 17.64
CA PRO A 152 53.77 -41.17 16.98
C PRO A 152 54.05 -41.64 15.54
N LYS A 153 53.13 -42.39 14.89
CA LYS A 153 53.01 -42.39 13.41
C LYS A 153 51.66 -42.93 12.91
N LYS A 154 51.23 -42.32 11.80
CA LYS A 154 49.91 -42.35 11.14
C LYS A 154 49.51 -43.69 10.49
N LYS A 155 48.18 -43.84 10.36
CA LYS A 155 47.38 -44.44 9.27
C LYS A 155 47.63 -45.93 8.92
N ASN A 156 46.69 -46.79 9.30
CA ASN A 156 45.67 -47.36 8.38
C ASN A 156 44.88 -48.45 9.11
N ALA A 157 43.69 -48.74 8.57
CA ALA A 157 42.84 -49.85 8.94
C ALA A 157 43.58 -51.20 8.91
N ILE A 158 42.98 -52.19 9.58
CA ILE A 158 43.39 -53.59 9.80
C ILE A 158 44.08 -53.77 11.16
N MET A 159 43.29 -54.20 12.16
CA MET A 159 43.55 -55.34 13.06
C MET A 159 42.38 -55.48 14.06
N ALA A 160 41.21 -55.89 13.57
CA ALA A 160 40.16 -56.47 14.42
C ALA A 160 40.18 -58.02 14.36
N LYS A 161 40.87 -58.59 13.37
CA LYS A 161 40.94 -60.05 13.18
C LYS A 161 41.92 -60.73 14.13
N ASP A 162 43.09 -60.13 14.35
CA ASP A 162 44.13 -60.71 15.22
C ASP A 162 43.81 -60.54 16.72
N LEU A 163 43.00 -59.54 17.09
CA LEU A 163 42.47 -59.38 18.44
C LEU A 163 41.36 -60.40 18.74
N LEU A 164 40.55 -60.76 17.73
CA LEU A 164 39.53 -61.80 17.83
C LEU A 164 40.14 -63.21 17.90
N GLU A 165 41.26 -63.48 17.22
CA GLU A 165 41.96 -64.76 17.33
C GLU A 165 42.72 -64.90 18.68
N SER A 166 43.18 -63.80 19.27
CA SER A 166 43.74 -63.79 20.63
C SER A 166 42.68 -63.95 21.74
N LEU A 167 41.43 -63.54 21.50
CA LEU A 167 40.32 -63.65 22.46
C LEU A 167 39.59 -64.99 22.40
N LEU A 168 39.73 -65.74 21.29
CA LEU A 168 39.05 -67.03 21.06
C LEU A 168 40.00 -68.25 21.10
N GLY A 169 41.33 -68.03 21.22
CA GLY A 169 42.30 -69.09 21.48
C GLY A 169 42.38 -69.43 22.97
N GLY A 170 41.99 -70.64 23.34
CA GLY A 170 41.70 -71.03 24.72
C GLY A 170 42.84 -70.84 25.74
N ALA A 171 42.54 -70.10 26.80
CA ALA A 171 42.80 -70.45 28.20
C ALA A 171 42.27 -69.30 29.09
N SER A 172 41.44 -69.65 30.07
CA SER A 172 41.00 -68.87 31.24
C SER A 172 41.31 -67.36 31.26
N ASN A 173 40.30 -66.51 31.03
CA ASN A 173 40.33 -65.12 31.48
C ASN A 173 39.02 -64.72 32.17
N LYS A 174 39.16 -64.37 33.45
CA LYS A 174 38.15 -63.73 34.30
C LYS A 174 38.16 -62.23 34.00
N THR A 175 37.08 -61.68 33.45
CA THR A 175 36.77 -60.24 33.50
C THR A 175 35.27 -60.06 33.29
N SER A 176 34.54 -59.65 34.33
CA SER A 176 33.12 -59.26 34.26
C SER A 176 32.99 -57.74 34.19
N SER A 177 32.93 -57.21 32.96
CA SER A 177 32.45 -55.85 32.68
C SER A 177 31.51 -55.94 31.47
N ILE A 178 30.20 -55.72 31.67
CA ILE A 178 29.26 -55.63 30.55
C ILE A 178 29.33 -54.19 30.03
N ILE A 179 30.18 -53.97 29.03
CA ILE A 179 30.23 -52.72 28.27
C ILE A 179 29.20 -52.84 27.14
N VAL A 180 28.14 -52.04 27.17
CA VAL A 180 27.28 -51.81 26.00
C VAL A 180 27.61 -50.43 25.44
N GLY A 181 28.46 -50.40 24.41
CA GLY A 181 28.68 -49.25 23.54
C GLY A 181 29.92 -48.40 23.82
N ASP A 182 30.62 -48.02 22.74
CA ASP A 182 31.92 -47.37 22.73
C ASP A 182 31.87 -45.87 23.14
N ASN A 183 32.77 -45.50 24.08
CA ASN A 183 33.24 -44.15 24.45
C ASN A 183 32.84 -43.53 25.81
N SER A 184 32.78 -44.30 26.90
CA SER A 184 32.61 -43.73 28.27
C SER A 184 33.80 -43.92 29.24
N MET A 185 34.77 -44.78 28.94
CA MET A 185 35.92 -45.04 29.83
C MET A 185 36.77 -43.80 30.18
N PRO A 186 37.09 -42.86 29.24
CA PRO A 186 37.96 -41.72 29.54
C PRO A 186 37.33 -40.67 30.45
N ALA A 187 35.99 -40.48 30.39
CA ALA A 187 35.27 -39.51 31.22
C ALA A 187 35.09 -40.01 32.66
N PHE A 188 34.91 -41.32 32.84
CA PHE A 188 34.91 -41.98 34.15
C PHE A 188 36.27 -41.87 34.84
N LEU A 189 37.37 -42.23 34.15
CA LEU A 189 38.73 -42.09 34.66
C LEU A 189 39.09 -40.64 34.98
N LYS A 190 38.57 -39.68 34.21
CA LYS A 190 38.74 -38.24 34.45
C LYS A 190 37.94 -37.73 35.64
N SER A 191 36.72 -38.22 35.86
CA SER A 191 35.89 -37.87 37.02
C SER A 191 36.46 -38.46 38.32
N ILE A 192 37.01 -39.68 38.26
CA ILE A 192 37.80 -40.25 39.36
C ILE A 192 39.09 -39.44 39.60
N ASN A 193 39.81 -39.03 38.55
CA ASN A 193 41.00 -38.18 38.71
C ASN A 193 40.68 -36.78 39.27
N GLU A 194 39.53 -36.20 38.91
CA GLU A 194 39.07 -34.90 39.41
C GLU A 194 38.58 -34.99 40.86
N LEU A 195 38.02 -36.13 41.26
CA LEU A 195 37.76 -36.46 42.67
C LEU A 195 39.06 -36.64 43.49
N ILE A 196 40.11 -37.19 42.87
CA ILE A 196 41.40 -37.46 43.53
C ILE A 196 42.31 -36.21 43.63
N GLN A 197 42.12 -35.18 42.80
CA GLN A 197 43.08 -34.06 42.64
C GLN A 197 42.77 -32.76 43.41
N THR A 198 42.06 -32.81 44.54
CA THR A 198 42.05 -31.66 45.47
C THR A 198 43.18 -31.81 46.50
N SER A 199 44.38 -31.37 46.12
CA SER A 199 45.58 -31.45 46.98
C SER A 199 45.66 -30.29 47.99
N PRO A 200 46.10 -30.53 49.24
CA PRO A 200 46.85 -29.55 50.00
C PRO A 200 48.36 -29.83 49.91
N LYS A 201 49.13 -28.76 50.10
CA LYS A 201 50.57 -28.63 49.80
C LYS A 201 51.52 -29.51 50.64
N LYS A 202 52.60 -29.92 49.98
CA LYS A 202 54.01 -30.18 50.42
C LYS A 202 54.26 -30.69 51.85
N GLY A 203 54.75 -31.93 51.96
CA GLY A 203 55.45 -32.48 53.14
C GLY A 203 55.97 -33.90 52.86
N ARG A 204 57.10 -34.29 53.44
CA ARG A 204 57.93 -35.46 53.09
C ARG A 204 57.37 -36.81 53.53
N ASP A 205 57.80 -37.83 52.76
CA ASP A 205 58.01 -39.26 53.07
C ASP A 205 56.87 -40.11 53.67
N ARG A 206 56.55 -41.14 52.87
CA ARG A 206 56.21 -42.54 53.21
C ARG A 206 55.60 -42.78 54.60
N ASP A 207 54.30 -43.05 54.63
CA ASP A 207 53.85 -44.45 54.68
C ASP A 207 52.34 -44.55 54.42
N ASN A 208 51.98 -45.66 53.79
CA ASN A 208 50.63 -46.07 53.42
C ASN A 208 49.65 -45.97 54.58
N ASN A 209 48.54 -45.23 54.39
CA ASN A 209 47.18 -45.59 54.81
C ASN A 209 46.26 -44.37 54.74
N PHE A 210 45.60 -44.15 53.60
CA PHE A 210 44.35 -43.38 53.57
C PHE A 210 43.33 -44.15 52.73
N ASN A 211 42.72 -45.12 53.42
CA ASN A 211 41.57 -45.91 53.03
C ASN A 211 40.33 -45.04 52.71
N ASN A 212 39.57 -45.44 51.70
CA ASN A 212 38.10 -45.57 51.67
C ASN A 212 37.14 -44.43 52.11
N ILE A 213 37.54 -43.21 52.50
CA ILE A 213 36.62 -42.35 53.26
C ILE A 213 35.84 -41.29 52.45
N GLU A 214 36.28 -40.78 51.30
CA GLU A 214 35.54 -39.66 50.66
C GLU A 214 34.34 -40.06 49.77
N CYS A 215 34.41 -41.17 49.02
CA CYS A 215 33.21 -41.68 48.31
C CYS A 215 32.19 -42.32 49.25
N ILE A 216 32.64 -42.87 50.40
CA ILE A 216 31.77 -43.44 51.43
C ILE A 216 31.12 -42.32 52.26
N GLY A 217 31.85 -41.24 52.57
CA GLY A 217 31.33 -40.09 53.33
C GLY A 217 30.19 -39.32 52.64
N ILE A 218 30.02 -39.45 51.32
CA ILE A 218 28.94 -38.81 50.55
C ILE A 218 27.63 -39.64 50.59
N LEU A 219 27.72 -40.97 50.60
CA LEU A 219 26.58 -41.88 50.71
C LEU A 219 26.28 -42.28 52.18
N ASP A 220 27.06 -41.80 53.16
CA ASP A 220 26.88 -42.07 54.60
C ASP A 220 25.53 -41.59 55.18
N ARG A 221 24.73 -40.84 54.40
CA ARG A 221 23.40 -40.36 54.81
C ARG A 221 22.24 -40.80 53.92
N LYS A 222 22.49 -41.36 52.72
CA LYS A 222 21.47 -41.81 51.75
C LYS A 222 22.04 -42.90 50.85
N ASN A 223 21.24 -43.90 50.50
CA ASN A 223 21.61 -45.00 49.62
C ASN A 223 21.57 -44.65 48.13
N ILE A 224 21.07 -43.46 47.74
CA ILE A 224 20.97 -43.01 46.35
C ILE A 224 21.52 -41.59 46.17
N MET A 225 22.34 -41.39 45.15
CA MET A 225 22.83 -40.08 44.71
C MET A 225 22.74 -39.93 43.19
N ILE A 226 22.45 -38.72 42.70
CA ILE A 226 22.35 -38.41 41.26
C ILE A 226 23.27 -37.24 40.97
N THR A 227 24.17 -37.37 40.00
CA THR A 227 25.09 -36.31 39.57
C THR A 227 24.99 -36.06 38.07
N LYS A 228 25.44 -34.88 37.62
CA LYS A 228 25.57 -34.57 36.20
C LYS A 228 26.71 -35.37 35.57
N ASN A 229 26.60 -35.64 34.27
CA ASN A 229 27.74 -36.11 33.48
C ASN A 229 28.63 -34.92 33.17
N SER A 230 29.86 -34.91 33.67
CA SER A 230 30.87 -33.90 33.31
C SER A 230 31.68 -34.36 32.10
N LYS A 231 31.64 -33.59 31.01
CA LYS A 231 32.47 -33.74 29.79
C LYS A 231 32.09 -34.93 28.90
N SER A 232 30.84 -34.96 28.43
CA SER A 232 30.43 -35.85 27.34
C SER A 232 30.81 -35.30 25.96
N ALA A 233 31.09 -36.18 25.00
CA ALA A 233 31.35 -35.78 23.61
C ALA A 233 30.08 -35.32 22.86
N SER A 234 28.90 -35.70 23.38
CA SER A 234 27.60 -35.32 22.84
C SER A 234 26.98 -34.17 23.64
N LEU A 235 26.54 -33.12 22.94
CA LEU A 235 25.75 -32.00 23.50
C LEU A 235 24.42 -32.47 24.09
N PHE A 236 23.84 -33.55 23.56
CA PHE A 236 22.59 -34.12 24.08
C PHE A 236 22.81 -34.80 25.44
N GLU A 237 23.91 -35.54 25.58
CA GLU A 237 24.33 -36.11 26.87
C GLU A 237 24.78 -35.02 27.85
N ASP A 238 25.38 -33.94 27.36
CA ASP A 238 25.81 -32.82 28.20
C ASP A 238 24.61 -32.01 28.73
N LYS A 239 23.44 -32.09 28.06
CA LYS A 239 22.20 -31.39 28.46
C LYS A 239 21.22 -32.28 29.25
N PHE A 240 21.20 -33.59 29.02
CA PHE A 240 20.21 -34.51 29.62
C PHE A 240 20.83 -35.71 30.35
N GLY A 241 22.13 -35.94 30.23
CA GLY A 241 22.83 -37.08 30.83
C GLY A 241 23.13 -36.90 32.31
N ALA A 242 22.98 -37.98 33.08
CA ALA A 242 23.28 -38.06 34.50
C ALA A 242 23.81 -39.45 34.90
N CYS A 243 24.49 -39.50 36.05
CA CYS A 243 24.92 -40.71 36.72
C CYS A 243 24.14 -40.89 38.03
N VAL A 244 23.56 -42.06 38.22
CA VAL A 244 22.89 -42.48 39.45
C VAL A 244 23.80 -43.46 40.18
N TYR A 245 24.10 -43.18 41.44
CA TYR A 245 24.88 -44.03 42.33
C TYR A 245 23.92 -44.64 43.35
N MET A 246 23.99 -45.95 43.54
CA MET A 246 23.15 -46.70 44.47
C MET A 246 24.01 -47.61 45.35
N LYS A 247 23.73 -47.62 46.64
CA LYS A 247 24.35 -48.52 47.62
C LYS A 247 23.36 -49.63 47.99
N ILE A 248 23.73 -50.88 47.76
CA ILE A 248 22.91 -52.06 48.11
C ILE A 248 23.74 -52.97 49.01
N GLY A 249 23.47 -52.95 50.32
CA GLY A 249 24.29 -53.66 51.30
C GLY A 249 25.75 -53.18 51.27
N ILE A 250 26.67 -54.05 50.83
CA ILE A 250 28.12 -53.74 50.67
C ILE A 250 28.51 -53.35 49.24
N LYS A 251 27.58 -53.41 48.27
CA LYS A 251 27.84 -53.18 46.85
C LYS A 251 27.48 -51.74 46.43
N PHE A 252 28.23 -51.22 45.47
CA PHE A 252 27.92 -49.95 44.80
C PHE A 252 27.58 -50.19 43.34
N ILE A 253 26.41 -49.72 42.93
CA ILE A 253 25.94 -49.76 41.55
C ILE A 253 25.95 -48.33 41.00
N VAL A 254 26.57 -48.15 39.84
CA VAL A 254 26.55 -46.88 39.10
C VAL A 254 25.78 -47.08 37.81
N VAL A 255 24.81 -46.21 37.53
CA VAL A 255 24.00 -46.23 36.31
C VAL A 255 24.14 -44.89 35.61
N GLN A 256 24.80 -44.87 34.46
CA GLN A 256 24.83 -43.71 33.57
C GLN A 256 23.66 -43.79 32.60
N GLY A 257 22.97 -42.68 32.39
CA GLY A 257 21.79 -42.63 31.55
C GLY A 257 21.36 -41.21 31.20
N ILE A 258 20.20 -41.09 30.57
CA ILE A 258 19.63 -39.84 30.08
C ILE A 258 18.23 -39.63 30.67
N PHE A 259 17.96 -38.43 31.17
CA PHE A 259 16.62 -38.02 31.58
C PHE A 259 15.75 -37.70 30.36
N LYS A 260 14.49 -38.11 30.39
CA LYS A 260 13.47 -37.64 29.44
C LYS A 260 13.26 -36.14 29.63
N ASP A 261 13.08 -35.43 28.52
CA ASP A 261 12.75 -34.01 28.55
C ASP A 261 11.30 -33.82 29.01
N ASP A 262 11.05 -32.90 29.93
CA ASP A 262 9.73 -32.60 30.49
C ASP A 262 9.33 -31.17 30.08
N VAL A 263 9.13 -30.99 28.77
CA VAL A 263 8.87 -29.69 28.14
C VAL A 263 7.59 -29.02 28.67
N LEU A 264 6.63 -29.81 29.17
CA LEU A 264 5.36 -29.34 29.72
C LEU A 264 5.39 -29.20 31.25
N ASN A 265 6.53 -29.47 31.90
CA ASN A 265 6.71 -29.39 33.35
C ASN A 265 5.72 -30.28 34.15
N ILE A 266 5.22 -31.37 33.55
CA ILE A 266 4.21 -32.25 34.16
C ILE A 266 4.81 -33.04 35.34
N SER A 267 6.09 -33.39 35.27
CA SER A 267 6.79 -34.17 36.30
C SER A 267 7.01 -33.40 37.61
N ARG A 268 6.78 -32.08 37.61
CA ARG A 268 6.91 -31.22 38.81
C ARG A 268 5.82 -31.44 39.86
N ASN A 269 4.70 -32.07 39.48
CA ASN A 269 3.64 -32.44 40.42
C ASN A 269 3.97 -33.69 41.26
N ILE A 270 5.11 -34.32 41.00
CA ILE A 270 5.59 -35.44 41.81
C ILE A 270 6.20 -34.88 43.10
N GLU A 271 5.74 -35.35 44.24
CA GLU A 271 6.10 -34.85 45.58
C GLU A 271 7.62 -34.69 45.81
N PHE A 272 8.41 -35.67 45.35
CA PHE A 272 9.87 -35.62 45.39
C PHE A 272 10.46 -34.43 44.60
N ILE A 273 9.96 -34.18 43.39
CA ILE A 273 10.42 -33.09 42.52
C ILE A 273 9.92 -31.74 43.04
N ASP A 274 8.68 -31.67 43.50
CA ASP A 274 8.10 -30.47 44.10
C ASP A 274 8.90 -30.02 45.34
N THR A 275 9.29 -30.97 46.20
CA THR A 275 10.13 -30.69 47.38
C THR A 275 11.48 -30.09 46.97
N LYS A 276 12.19 -30.74 46.04
CA LYS A 276 13.46 -30.24 45.50
C LYS A 276 13.32 -28.87 44.85
N TYR A 277 12.22 -28.65 44.13
CA TYR A 277 11.92 -27.39 43.49
C TYR A 277 11.71 -26.25 44.50
N LYS A 278 10.97 -26.51 45.58
CA LYS A 278 10.76 -25.57 46.70
C LYS A 278 12.06 -25.26 47.43
N ASP A 279 12.94 -26.25 47.63
CA ASP A 279 14.27 -26.03 48.22
C ASP A 279 15.11 -25.08 47.35
N HIS A 280 15.15 -25.33 46.04
CA HIS A 280 15.86 -24.47 45.08
C HIS A 280 15.27 -23.06 45.03
N GLN A 281 13.95 -22.93 45.02
CA GLN A 281 13.25 -21.65 45.04
C GLN A 281 13.55 -20.84 46.31
N THR A 282 13.59 -21.52 47.45
CA THR A 282 13.93 -20.93 48.75
C THR A 282 15.38 -20.44 48.75
N ALA A 283 16.32 -21.27 48.33
CA ALA A 283 17.74 -20.91 48.23
C ALA A 283 17.97 -19.73 47.27
N MET A 284 17.35 -19.72 46.09
CA MET A 284 17.44 -18.59 45.13
C MET A 284 16.85 -17.29 45.68
N SER A 285 15.84 -17.40 46.55
CA SER A 285 15.24 -16.23 47.20
C SER A 285 16.18 -15.59 48.21
N TYR A 286 16.92 -16.39 48.98
CA TYR A 286 17.89 -15.92 49.97
C TYR A 286 19.26 -15.53 49.39
N ASN A 287 19.82 -16.33 48.48
CA ASN A 287 21.21 -16.19 48.03
C ASN A 287 21.42 -15.18 46.89
N LEU A 288 20.36 -14.78 46.16
CA LEU A 288 20.44 -13.93 44.96
C LEU A 288 19.58 -12.67 45.05
N TYR A 289 19.81 -11.81 46.04
CA TYR A 289 18.97 -10.60 46.25
C TYR A 289 19.03 -9.59 45.09
N ASP A 290 20.10 -9.63 44.29
CA ASP A 290 20.39 -8.77 43.13
C ASP A 290 19.64 -9.17 41.84
N VAL A 291 19.07 -10.37 41.79
CA VAL A 291 18.30 -10.87 40.64
C VAL A 291 16.79 -10.60 40.85
N PRO A 292 16.07 -10.01 39.88
CA PRO A 292 14.63 -9.78 39.96
C PRO A 292 13.80 -11.06 40.18
N ARG A 293 12.69 -10.95 40.93
CA ARG A 293 11.80 -12.10 41.23
C ARG A 293 11.24 -12.77 39.97
N GLN A 294 10.88 -11.99 38.96
CA GLN A 294 10.36 -12.49 37.68
C GLN A 294 11.41 -13.35 36.95
N PHE A 295 12.66 -12.88 36.90
CA PHE A 295 13.78 -13.60 36.28
C PHE A 295 14.06 -14.94 36.99
N LYS A 296 14.01 -14.96 38.33
CA LYS A 296 14.11 -16.21 39.13
C LYS A 296 12.98 -17.19 38.83
N SER A 297 11.75 -16.69 38.83
CA SER A 297 10.56 -17.51 38.56
C SER A 297 10.59 -18.11 37.15
N ASN A 298 10.95 -17.32 36.14
CA ASN A 298 11.03 -17.79 34.76
C ASN A 298 12.19 -18.77 34.56
N TYR A 299 13.35 -18.55 35.19
CA TYR A 299 14.46 -19.52 35.18
C TYR A 299 14.02 -20.88 35.72
N LEU A 300 13.35 -20.88 36.86
CA LEU A 300 12.82 -22.10 37.46
C LEU A 300 11.77 -22.77 36.57
N LYS A 301 11.05 -22.07 35.68
CA LYS A 301 10.13 -22.70 34.72
C LYS A 301 10.83 -23.40 33.56
N ILE A 302 12.08 -23.04 33.25
CA ILE A 302 12.80 -23.51 32.05
C ILE A 302 13.85 -24.58 32.39
N ILE A 303 14.25 -24.68 33.66
CA ILE A 303 15.24 -25.66 34.10
C ILE A 303 14.81 -27.11 33.78
N ASN A 304 15.74 -27.88 33.22
CA ASN A 304 15.51 -29.28 32.86
C ASN A 304 15.35 -30.15 34.11
N LEU A 305 14.57 -31.23 33.99
CA LEU A 305 14.35 -32.20 35.07
C LEU A 305 15.66 -32.77 35.66
N ARG A 306 16.66 -33.02 34.81
CA ARG A 306 18.00 -33.43 35.25
C ARG A 306 18.61 -32.44 36.24
N ASP A 307 18.57 -31.15 35.93
CA ASP A 307 19.24 -30.11 36.71
C ASP A 307 18.54 -29.88 38.05
N VAL A 308 17.21 -30.02 38.09
CA VAL A 308 16.44 -29.97 39.34
C VAL A 308 16.87 -31.07 40.31
N VAL A 309 17.15 -32.27 39.79
CA VAL A 309 17.43 -33.45 40.61
C VAL A 309 18.92 -33.58 40.95
N ALA A 310 19.81 -33.33 39.98
CA ALA A 310 21.24 -33.60 40.09
C ALA A 310 22.04 -32.44 40.68
N CYS A 311 21.59 -31.18 40.56
CA CYS A 311 22.32 -30.05 41.11
C CYS A 311 21.96 -29.75 42.55
N THR A 312 22.95 -29.19 43.26
CA THR A 312 22.70 -28.52 44.54
C THR A 312 22.10 -27.14 44.32
N SER A 313 21.38 -26.62 45.32
CA SER A 313 20.75 -25.30 45.22
C SER A 313 21.77 -24.17 45.01
N ASN A 314 23.01 -24.33 45.50
CA ASN A 314 24.09 -23.37 45.29
C ASN A 314 24.57 -23.36 43.83
N GLU A 315 24.73 -24.52 43.20
CA GLU A 315 25.13 -24.60 41.79
C GLU A 315 24.11 -23.95 40.85
N LEU A 316 22.82 -24.11 41.14
CA LEU A 316 21.75 -23.45 40.39
C LEU A 316 21.73 -21.94 40.64
N CYS A 317 22.05 -21.49 41.85
CA CYS A 317 22.20 -20.06 42.13
C CYS A 317 23.36 -19.46 41.32
N ASP A 318 24.49 -20.15 41.22
CA ASP A 318 25.64 -19.71 40.44
C ASP A 318 25.36 -19.67 38.93
N ASP A 319 24.65 -20.67 38.39
CA ASP A 319 24.22 -20.67 36.98
C ASP A 319 23.27 -19.50 36.69
N LEU A 320 22.27 -19.29 37.55
CA LEU A 320 21.33 -18.18 37.42
C LEU A 320 22.04 -16.83 37.47
N LYS A 321 23.02 -16.67 38.36
CA LYS A 321 23.82 -15.44 38.47
C LYS A 321 24.63 -15.16 37.20
N LYS A 322 25.23 -16.20 36.59
CA LYS A 322 25.93 -16.08 35.31
C LYS A 322 25.00 -15.66 34.18
N LYS A 323 23.82 -16.29 34.07
CA LYS A 323 22.80 -15.94 33.08
C LYS A 323 22.28 -14.52 33.25
N PHE A 324 22.07 -14.08 34.48
CA PHE A 324 21.64 -12.71 34.77
C PHE A 324 22.72 -11.67 34.40
N TYR A 325 23.99 -11.98 34.63
CA TYR A 325 25.10 -11.12 34.18
C TYR A 325 25.15 -11.01 32.65
N ASP A 326 25.01 -12.12 31.92
CA ASP A 326 24.95 -12.11 30.46
C ASP A 326 23.74 -11.32 29.94
N PHE A 327 22.58 -11.48 30.58
CA PHE A 327 21.41 -10.64 30.32
C PHE A 327 21.70 -9.14 30.51
N LYS A 328 22.40 -8.75 31.59
CA LYS A 328 22.77 -7.34 31.81
C LYS A 328 23.72 -6.80 30.74
N VAL A 329 24.63 -7.64 30.24
CA VAL A 329 25.50 -7.29 29.10
C VAL A 329 24.68 -7.07 27.82
N ILE A 330 23.67 -7.91 27.57
CA ILE A 330 22.75 -7.77 26.43
C ILE A 330 21.91 -6.49 26.56
N GLN A 331 21.32 -6.26 27.73
CA GLN A 331 20.47 -5.08 28.01
C GLN A 331 21.24 -3.76 27.89
N GLY A 332 22.53 -3.74 28.22
CA GLY A 332 23.38 -2.54 28.11
C GLY A 332 23.81 -2.16 26.69
N LYS A 333 23.50 -2.97 25.67
CA LYS A 333 23.92 -2.71 24.29
C LYS A 333 22.90 -1.83 23.55
N PRO A 334 23.37 -0.89 22.68
CA PRO A 334 22.48 -0.19 21.76
C PRO A 334 21.72 -1.17 20.84
N LEU A 335 20.45 -0.91 20.57
CA LEU A 335 19.56 -1.79 19.80
C LEU A 335 20.16 -2.25 18.45
N LEU A 336 20.80 -1.34 17.71
CA LEU A 336 21.41 -1.66 16.41
C LEU A 336 22.59 -2.64 16.55
N SER A 337 23.38 -2.50 17.63
CA SER A 337 24.47 -3.43 17.93
C SER A 337 23.91 -4.80 18.30
N LEU A 338 22.83 -4.82 19.08
CA LEU A 338 22.16 -6.06 19.48
C LEU A 338 21.52 -6.79 18.30
N ILE A 339 20.86 -6.09 17.38
CA ILE A 339 20.29 -6.68 16.15
C ILE A 339 21.39 -7.30 15.28
N ASN A 340 22.50 -6.59 15.07
CA ASN A 340 23.60 -7.11 14.26
C ASN A 340 24.27 -8.34 14.90
N GLU A 341 24.51 -8.28 16.21
CA GLU A 341 25.02 -9.43 16.97
C GLU A 341 24.05 -10.61 16.93
N PHE A 342 22.75 -10.35 17.11
CA PHE A 342 21.71 -11.37 17.07
C PHE A 342 21.60 -12.03 15.70
N LEU A 343 21.65 -11.28 14.60
CA LEU A 343 21.56 -11.85 13.25
C LEU A 343 22.79 -12.70 12.89
N LEU A 344 23.98 -12.27 13.31
CA LEU A 344 25.25 -12.97 13.07
C LEU A 344 25.50 -14.14 14.04
N ALA A 345 24.76 -14.20 15.16
CA ALA A 345 24.91 -15.25 16.16
C ALA A 345 24.57 -16.66 15.63
N SER A 346 25.17 -17.67 16.27
CA SER A 346 24.83 -19.08 16.04
C SER A 346 23.37 -19.36 16.44
N LYS A 347 22.76 -20.44 15.91
CA LYS A 347 21.38 -20.82 16.27
C LYS A 347 21.20 -20.95 17.79
N TYR A 348 22.18 -21.56 18.47
CA TYR A 348 22.19 -21.69 19.92
C TYR A 348 22.23 -20.33 20.62
N ARG A 349 23.11 -19.42 20.19
CA ARG A 349 23.22 -18.11 20.81
C ARG A 349 21.98 -17.24 20.55
N LYS A 350 21.28 -17.41 19.42
CA LYS A 350 19.98 -16.77 19.16
C LYS A 350 18.91 -17.24 20.16
N VAL A 351 18.82 -18.55 20.37
CA VAL A 351 17.93 -19.15 21.38
C VAL A 351 18.26 -18.63 22.78
N ASP A 352 19.54 -18.55 23.14
CA ASP A 352 19.98 -18.03 24.45
C ASP A 352 19.61 -16.55 24.63
N ILE A 353 19.88 -15.68 23.64
CA ILE A 353 19.56 -14.24 23.71
C ILE A 353 18.05 -14.04 23.89
N LEU A 354 17.23 -14.72 23.08
CA LEU A 354 15.77 -14.64 23.20
C LEU A 354 15.30 -15.13 24.58
N THR A 355 15.83 -16.25 25.06
CA THR A 355 15.48 -16.82 26.36
C THR A 355 15.82 -15.83 27.50
N LEU A 356 17.01 -15.23 27.48
CA LEU A 356 17.45 -14.27 28.50
C LEU A 356 16.58 -13.01 28.55
N LEU A 357 16.24 -12.45 27.38
CA LEU A 357 15.36 -11.28 27.30
C LEU A 357 13.93 -11.62 27.75
N LEU A 358 13.38 -12.76 27.30
CA LEU A 358 12.03 -13.18 27.65
C LEU A 358 11.87 -13.53 29.13
N MET A 359 12.96 -13.89 29.82
CA MET A 359 12.94 -14.14 31.26
C MET A 359 12.79 -12.86 32.10
N SER A 360 13.05 -11.68 31.55
CA SER A 360 13.08 -10.39 32.25
C SER A 360 11.69 -9.72 32.30
N ASN A 361 11.65 -8.39 32.34
CA ASN A 361 10.44 -7.57 32.36
C ASN A 361 9.78 -7.45 30.97
N ASP A 362 8.64 -6.79 30.92
CA ASP A 362 7.81 -6.69 29.70
C ASP A 362 8.51 -5.90 28.58
N ASP A 363 9.34 -4.90 28.90
CA ASP A 363 10.08 -4.13 27.88
C ASP A 363 11.16 -4.98 27.19
N ASP A 364 11.90 -5.77 27.97
CA ASP A 364 12.90 -6.70 27.44
C ASP A 364 12.24 -7.84 26.65
N GLN A 365 11.05 -8.27 27.06
CA GLN A 365 10.21 -9.25 26.35
C GLN A 365 9.74 -8.71 24.98
N LYS A 366 9.27 -7.46 24.91
CA LYS A 366 8.95 -6.76 23.65
C LYS A 366 10.17 -6.66 22.74
N LEU A 367 11.34 -6.34 23.30
CA LEU A 367 12.60 -6.32 22.57
C LEU A 367 12.95 -7.70 21.99
N ALA A 368 12.71 -8.79 22.73
CA ALA A 368 12.90 -10.15 22.22
C ALA A 368 11.98 -10.45 21.03
N TYR A 369 10.71 -10.03 21.09
CA TYR A 369 9.78 -10.16 19.97
C TYR A 369 10.25 -9.38 18.73
N VAL A 370 10.70 -8.14 18.90
CA VAL A 370 11.25 -7.34 17.80
C VAL A 370 12.45 -8.04 17.15
N LEU A 371 13.37 -8.62 17.94
CA LEU A 371 14.50 -9.39 17.40
C LEU A 371 14.02 -10.62 16.62
N TYR A 372 13.00 -11.32 17.13
CA TYR A 372 12.41 -12.47 16.47
C TYR A 372 11.68 -12.11 15.17
N ASP A 373 10.96 -10.99 15.13
CA ASP A 373 10.25 -10.51 13.93
C ASP A 373 11.22 -10.00 12.84
N VAL A 374 12.32 -9.34 13.24
CA VAL A 374 13.42 -8.99 12.32
C VAL A 374 14.06 -10.23 11.71
N LEU A 375 14.18 -11.32 12.48
CA LEU A 375 14.65 -12.60 11.97
C LEU A 375 13.62 -13.20 10.98
N LYS A 376 12.34 -13.22 11.35
CA LYS A 376 11.23 -13.76 10.54
C LYS A 376 11.08 -13.04 9.20
N SER A 377 11.17 -11.71 9.18
CA SER A 377 11.06 -10.89 7.97
C SER A 377 12.22 -11.10 6.98
N LYS A 378 13.41 -11.47 7.47
CA LYS A 378 14.61 -11.76 6.65
C LYS A 378 14.75 -13.24 6.27
N ASP A 379 13.82 -14.09 6.69
CA ASP A 379 13.99 -15.54 6.63
C ASP A 379 13.51 -16.16 5.31
N LYS A 380 14.46 -16.53 4.45
CA LYS A 380 14.20 -17.29 3.21
C LYS A 380 14.26 -18.81 3.40
N LYS A 381 14.67 -19.32 4.57
CA LYS A 381 15.01 -20.74 4.80
C LYS A 381 14.34 -21.35 6.05
N ASN A 382 13.33 -20.70 6.62
CA ASN A 382 12.61 -21.11 7.82
C ASN A 382 13.49 -21.30 9.09
N VAL A 383 14.57 -20.53 9.20
CA VAL A 383 15.43 -20.47 10.38
C VAL A 383 14.68 -19.95 11.62
N ALA A 384 13.73 -19.04 11.46
CA ALA A 384 12.90 -18.51 12.53
C ALA A 384 11.99 -19.59 13.13
N GLY A 385 11.39 -20.44 12.28
CA GLY A 385 10.58 -21.58 12.71
C GLY A 385 11.40 -22.60 13.52
N GLU A 386 12.60 -22.95 13.05
CA GLU A 386 13.51 -23.84 13.79
C GLU A 386 13.92 -23.27 15.16
N ILE A 387 14.17 -21.96 15.25
CA ILE A 387 14.50 -21.30 16.51
C ILE A 387 13.30 -21.31 17.46
N TYR A 388 12.10 -21.03 16.96
CA TYR A 388 10.88 -21.07 17.75
C TYR A 388 10.60 -22.49 18.31
N GLU A 389 10.74 -23.54 17.49
CA GLU A 389 10.60 -24.93 17.93
C GLU A 389 11.66 -25.35 18.96
N SER A 390 12.83 -24.71 18.93
CA SER A 390 13.92 -24.95 19.89
C SER A 390 13.72 -24.27 21.25
N LEU A 391 12.76 -23.35 21.39
CA LEU A 391 12.46 -22.67 22.66
C LEU A 391 11.60 -23.55 23.58
N HIS A 392 11.89 -23.49 24.88
CA HIS A 392 11.05 -24.11 25.91
C HIS A 392 9.62 -23.57 25.81
N TYR A 393 8.61 -24.42 26.07
CA TYR A 393 7.20 -24.05 25.91
C TYR A 393 6.83 -22.75 26.67
N SER A 394 7.27 -22.61 27.92
CA SER A 394 7.03 -21.39 28.71
C SER A 394 7.66 -20.12 28.12
N ILE A 395 8.72 -20.25 27.31
CA ILE A 395 9.35 -19.10 26.62
C ILE A 395 8.61 -18.77 25.33
N ARG A 396 8.08 -19.77 24.62
CA ARG A 396 7.18 -19.55 23.47
C ARG A 396 5.92 -18.81 23.89
N GLU A 397 5.33 -19.19 25.02
CA GLU A 397 4.17 -18.51 25.60
C GLU A 397 4.47 -17.02 25.91
N LEU A 398 5.64 -16.72 26.50
CA LEU A 398 6.06 -15.34 26.75
C LEU A 398 6.29 -14.56 25.44
N LEU A 399 6.85 -15.19 24.41
CA LEU A 399 7.06 -14.58 23.10
C LEU A 399 5.74 -14.25 22.39
N GLU A 400 4.74 -15.13 22.48
CA GLU A 400 3.39 -14.91 21.95
C GLU A 400 2.63 -13.82 22.71
N ASN A 401 2.80 -13.76 24.03
CA ASN A 401 2.24 -12.65 24.82
C ASN A 401 2.92 -11.32 24.47
N SER A 402 4.24 -11.34 24.25
CA SER A 402 5.01 -10.16 23.82
C SER A 402 4.53 -9.65 22.46
N GLN A 403 4.18 -10.54 21.53
CA GLN A 403 3.57 -10.18 20.25
C GLN A 403 2.28 -9.39 20.45
N LYS A 404 1.35 -9.90 21.26
CA LYS A 404 0.08 -9.21 21.56
C LYS A 404 0.30 -7.85 22.21
N MET A 405 1.27 -7.76 23.12
CA MET A 405 1.62 -6.49 23.76
C MET A 405 2.17 -5.44 22.78
N VAL A 406 2.88 -5.87 21.72
CA VAL A 406 3.37 -4.96 20.66
C VAL A 406 2.24 -4.58 19.71
N GLU A 407 1.35 -5.52 19.36
CA GLU A 407 0.16 -5.26 18.53
C GLU A 407 -0.82 -4.29 19.24
N ASP A 408 -1.05 -4.47 20.54
CA ASP A 408 -1.87 -3.56 21.37
C ASP A 408 -1.21 -2.18 21.54
N ASP A 409 0.12 -2.12 21.60
CA ASP A 409 0.86 -0.85 21.63
C ASP A 409 0.80 -0.15 20.27
N ASP A 410 0.84 -0.86 19.14
CA ASP A 410 0.67 -0.29 17.80
C ASP A 410 -0.75 0.30 17.61
N GLU A 411 -1.80 -0.37 18.10
CA GLU A 411 -3.17 0.18 18.12
C GLU A 411 -3.32 1.40 19.07
N LYS A 412 -2.54 1.47 20.15
CA LYS A 412 -2.48 2.64 21.05
C LYS A 412 -1.60 3.76 20.50
N LEU A 413 -0.56 3.44 19.74
CA LEU A 413 0.39 4.38 19.12
C LEU A 413 -0.21 5.08 17.91
N GLU A 414 -1.21 4.49 17.23
CA GLU A 414 -2.06 5.23 16.28
C GLU A 414 -2.84 6.39 16.93
N LYS A 415 -2.91 6.44 18.28
CA LYS A 415 -3.60 7.49 19.06
C LYS A 415 -2.67 8.45 19.82
N LEU A 416 -1.34 8.32 19.74
CA LEU A 416 -0.38 9.16 20.47
C LEU A 416 0.55 9.96 19.52
N SER A 417 0.86 11.20 19.89
CA SER A 417 1.53 12.20 19.04
C SER A 417 2.91 11.78 18.55
N THR A 418 3.20 12.09 17.29
CA THR A 418 4.43 11.82 16.52
C THR A 418 5.74 12.45 17.06
N SER A 419 5.72 13.03 18.26
CA SER A 419 6.85 13.74 18.89
C SER A 419 7.76 12.86 19.76
N ASP A 420 7.31 11.68 20.20
CA ASP A 420 8.01 10.91 21.25
C ASP A 420 8.85 9.75 20.71
N ILE A 421 8.87 9.55 19.39
CA ILE A 421 9.65 8.50 18.71
C ILE A 421 10.98 9.09 18.23
N PRO A 422 12.14 8.52 18.62
CA PRO A 422 13.45 8.97 18.13
C PRO A 422 13.55 8.97 16.60
N TYR A 423 14.24 9.96 16.03
CA TYR A 423 14.39 10.13 14.58
C TYR A 423 14.92 8.88 13.88
N GLU A 424 15.83 8.12 14.49
CA GLU A 424 16.36 6.87 13.95
C GLU A 424 15.26 5.83 13.72
N ARG A 425 14.33 5.69 14.66
CA ARG A 425 13.21 4.75 14.56
C ARG A 425 12.21 5.22 13.51
N ARG A 426 11.97 6.53 13.40
CA ARG A 426 11.10 7.11 12.35
C ARG A 426 11.69 6.90 10.94
N ILE A 427 13.01 7.08 10.76
CA ILE A 427 13.68 6.83 9.47
C ILE A 427 13.63 5.34 9.10
N ALA A 428 13.83 4.44 10.07
CA ALA A 428 13.78 3.00 9.83
C ALA A 428 12.38 2.53 9.36
N LEU A 429 11.31 3.15 9.88
CA LEU A 429 9.91 2.86 9.52
C LEU A 429 9.46 3.53 8.22
N LEU A 430 10.27 4.42 7.63
CA LEU A 430 9.92 5.14 6.41
C LEU A 430 9.77 4.16 5.24
N LYS A 431 8.61 4.17 4.57
CA LYS A 431 8.33 3.36 3.37
C LYS A 431 8.95 3.98 2.10
N ALA A 432 10.23 4.34 2.17
CA ALA A 432 10.98 4.95 1.07
C ALA A 432 12.12 4.05 0.61
N GLU A 433 12.70 4.37 -0.54
CA GLU A 433 13.92 3.73 -1.04
C GLU A 433 15.10 3.93 -0.06
N GLU A 434 16.05 3.00 -0.08
CA GLU A 434 17.21 3.06 0.82
C GLU A 434 18.04 4.33 0.62
N ASP A 435 18.12 4.86 -0.60
CA ASP A 435 18.82 6.11 -0.89
C ASP A 435 18.24 7.30 -0.11
N VAL A 436 16.91 7.35 0.03
CA VAL A 436 16.22 8.39 0.81
C VAL A 436 16.52 8.23 2.30
N LYS A 437 16.52 6.99 2.81
CA LYS A 437 16.84 6.70 4.21
C LYS A 437 18.29 7.04 4.55
N VAL A 438 19.22 6.75 3.64
CA VAL A 438 20.65 7.10 3.78
C VAL A 438 20.81 8.62 3.90
N LYS A 439 20.16 9.40 3.02
CA LYS A 439 20.18 10.87 3.09
C LYS A 439 19.57 11.41 4.39
N ALA A 440 18.47 10.81 4.85
CA ALA A 440 17.87 11.17 6.14
C ALA A 440 18.83 10.90 7.32
N LEU A 441 19.57 9.78 7.30
CA LEU A 441 20.57 9.44 8.30
C LEU A 441 21.80 10.36 8.26
N GLU A 442 22.27 10.73 7.07
CA GLU A 442 23.33 11.73 6.92
C GLU A 442 22.90 13.08 7.51
N LYS A 443 21.66 13.49 7.25
CA LYS A 443 21.11 14.72 7.83
C LYS A 443 21.03 14.65 9.35
N LEU A 444 20.57 13.52 9.89
CA LEU A 444 20.54 13.29 11.34
C LEU A 444 21.95 13.32 11.97
N LYS A 445 22.96 12.74 11.30
CA LYS A 445 24.36 12.80 11.75
C LYS A 445 24.89 14.24 11.77
N SER A 446 24.63 15.02 10.73
CA SER A 446 25.04 16.44 10.69
C SER A 446 24.37 17.28 11.79
N MET A 447 23.10 17.01 12.12
CA MET A 447 22.41 17.65 13.23
C MET A 447 23.09 17.36 14.58
N LYS A 448 23.48 16.09 14.83
CA LYS A 448 24.12 15.69 16.10
C LYS A 448 25.54 16.23 16.30
N ASN A 449 26.25 16.52 15.21
CA ASN A 449 27.63 17.00 15.26
C ASN A 449 27.72 18.53 15.51
N ASN A 450 26.65 19.29 15.27
CA ASN A 450 26.62 20.73 15.50
C ASN A 450 26.15 21.05 16.94
N PHE A 451 27.03 21.66 17.73
CA PHE A 451 26.82 21.96 19.16
C PHE A 451 25.74 23.03 19.44
N GLN A 452 25.23 23.68 18.40
CA GLN A 452 24.03 24.52 18.43
C GLN A 452 23.00 23.90 17.48
N GLY A 453 21.83 23.56 18.00
CA GLY A 453 20.76 22.90 17.25
C GLY A 453 20.48 23.60 15.93
N ASP A 454 20.81 22.93 14.82
CA ASP A 454 20.53 23.43 13.48
C ASP A 454 19.02 23.24 13.22
N ASN A 455 18.22 24.21 13.67
CA ASN A 455 16.75 24.25 13.49
C ASN A 455 16.34 24.00 12.03
N LYS A 456 17.22 24.30 11.06
CA LYS A 456 17.00 24.09 9.65
C LYS A 456 17.13 22.62 9.25
N ALA A 457 18.17 21.93 9.74
CA ALA A 457 18.33 20.50 9.54
C ALA A 457 17.21 19.70 10.19
N GLN A 458 16.74 20.14 11.36
CA GLN A 458 15.57 19.57 12.03
C GLN A 458 14.30 19.75 11.20
N SER A 459 14.00 20.98 10.74
CA SER A 459 12.85 21.27 9.87
C SER A 459 12.87 20.41 8.59
N TRP A 460 14.04 20.23 7.99
CA TRP A 460 14.19 19.36 6.82
C TRP A 460 13.88 17.90 7.14
N LEU A 461 14.40 17.37 8.25
CA LEU A 461 14.14 15.99 8.63
C LEU A 461 12.68 15.76 9.03
N ASP A 462 12.08 16.71 9.73
CA ASP A 462 10.65 16.67 10.07
C ASP A 462 9.77 16.76 8.84
N GLY A 463 10.11 17.59 7.86
CA GLY A 463 9.41 17.67 6.58
C GLY A 463 9.51 16.35 5.80
N LEU A 464 10.72 15.78 5.70
CA LEU A 464 10.95 14.51 5.00
C LEU A 464 10.18 13.35 5.64
N LEU A 465 10.15 13.28 6.97
CA LEU A 465 9.44 12.22 7.71
C LEU A 465 7.91 12.37 7.66
N LYS A 466 7.40 13.52 7.24
CA LYS A 466 5.97 13.74 6.99
C LYS A 466 5.55 13.33 5.57
N LEU A 467 6.50 13.15 4.66
CA LEU A 467 6.19 12.73 3.29
C LEU A 467 5.68 11.26 3.30
N PRO A 468 4.54 10.99 2.65
CA PRO A 468 3.83 9.71 2.76
C PRO A 468 4.38 8.66 1.77
N PHE A 469 5.70 8.45 1.73
CA PHE A 469 6.33 7.52 0.78
C PHE A 469 5.64 6.14 0.78
N GLY A 470 5.44 5.57 -0.41
CA GLY A 470 4.83 4.25 -0.59
C GLY A 470 3.36 4.15 -0.16
N THR A 471 2.70 5.26 0.22
CA THR A 471 1.29 5.28 0.63
C THR A 471 0.44 5.82 -0.52
N PHE A 472 -0.40 4.95 -1.08
CA PHE A 472 -1.26 5.27 -2.21
C PHE A 472 -2.73 5.00 -1.86
N SER A 473 -3.62 5.90 -2.28
CA SER A 473 -5.06 5.69 -2.28
C SER A 473 -5.41 4.70 -3.40
N LYS A 474 -5.77 3.49 -2.98
CA LYS A 474 -6.12 2.35 -3.85
C LYS A 474 -7.63 2.23 -4.00
N ASN A 475 -8.10 2.01 -5.22
CA ASN A 475 -9.48 1.69 -5.52
C ASN A 475 -9.60 0.21 -5.85
N GLU A 476 -10.53 -0.49 -5.20
CA GLU A 476 -10.64 -1.95 -5.32
C GLU A 476 -10.84 -2.41 -6.76
N VAL A 477 -11.63 -1.70 -7.57
CA VAL A 477 -11.92 -2.10 -8.95
C VAL A 477 -10.78 -1.73 -9.89
N LEU A 478 -10.23 -0.52 -9.78
CA LEU A 478 -9.16 -0.05 -10.68
C LEU A 478 -7.85 -0.83 -10.47
N ASP A 479 -7.50 -1.14 -9.22
CA ASP A 479 -6.24 -1.82 -8.90
C ASP A 479 -6.33 -3.35 -9.07
N PHE A 480 -7.54 -3.92 -9.09
CA PHE A 480 -7.76 -5.37 -9.11
C PHE A 480 -7.05 -6.05 -10.28
N LYS A 481 -7.26 -5.58 -11.51
CA LYS A 481 -6.75 -6.27 -12.71
C LYS A 481 -5.23 -6.34 -12.73
N GLY A 482 -4.55 -5.26 -12.34
CA GLY A 482 -3.09 -5.22 -12.24
C GLY A 482 -2.58 -6.23 -11.21
N GLU A 483 -3.10 -6.17 -9.99
CA GLU A 483 -2.72 -7.08 -8.91
C GLU A 483 -3.04 -8.55 -9.24
N PHE A 484 -4.19 -8.81 -9.88
CA PHE A 484 -4.62 -10.14 -10.30
C PHE A 484 -3.72 -10.71 -11.39
N THR A 485 -3.35 -9.90 -12.38
CA THR A 485 -2.45 -10.32 -13.47
C THR A 485 -1.05 -10.63 -12.94
N THR A 486 -0.54 -9.83 -11.99
CA THR A 486 0.74 -10.12 -11.33
C THR A 486 0.70 -11.43 -10.54
N LYS A 487 -0.38 -11.69 -9.80
CA LYS A 487 -0.59 -12.97 -9.10
C LYS A 487 -0.62 -14.15 -10.08
N LEU A 488 -1.33 -14.02 -11.20
CA LEU A 488 -1.38 -15.05 -12.24
C LEU A 488 -0.01 -15.30 -12.86
N LYS A 489 0.75 -14.26 -13.23
CA LYS A 489 2.10 -14.40 -13.80
C LYS A 489 3.09 -15.05 -12.83
N LEU A 490 2.97 -14.80 -11.52
CA LEU A 490 3.79 -15.46 -10.51
C LEU A 490 3.52 -16.97 -10.43
N GLN A 491 2.27 -17.37 -10.65
CA GLN A 491 1.84 -18.77 -10.60
C GLN A 491 2.04 -19.49 -11.94
N TYR A 492 1.93 -18.76 -13.06
CA TYR A 492 2.04 -19.23 -14.44
C TYR A 492 2.93 -18.29 -15.27
N PRO A 493 4.26 -18.38 -15.13
CA PRO A 493 5.19 -17.45 -15.78
C PRO A 493 5.29 -17.63 -17.31
N ASP A 494 4.90 -18.79 -17.84
CA ASP A 494 4.97 -19.10 -19.27
C ASP A 494 3.75 -18.59 -20.08
N GLU A 495 2.70 -18.11 -19.39
CA GLU A 495 1.46 -17.65 -20.01
C GLU A 495 1.37 -16.12 -20.04
N ASN A 496 0.91 -15.58 -21.17
CA ASN A 496 0.86 -14.15 -21.41
C ASN A 496 -0.58 -13.62 -21.39
N PHE A 497 -0.93 -12.94 -20.30
CA PHE A 497 -2.25 -12.35 -20.08
C PHE A 497 -2.24 -10.86 -20.38
N TYR A 498 -2.82 -10.45 -21.52
CA TYR A 498 -2.95 -9.04 -21.90
C TYR A 498 -4.41 -8.57 -21.94
N SER A 499 -5.34 -9.45 -22.33
CA SER A 499 -6.76 -9.13 -22.44
C SER A 499 -7.63 -9.91 -21.46
N ASP A 500 -8.79 -9.34 -21.14
CA ASP A 500 -9.78 -10.00 -20.27
C ASP A 500 -10.25 -11.33 -20.85
N VAL A 501 -10.33 -11.43 -22.18
CA VAL A 501 -10.72 -12.65 -22.89
C VAL A 501 -9.69 -13.76 -22.68
N GLN A 502 -8.39 -13.43 -22.74
CA GLN A 502 -7.33 -14.40 -22.47
C GLN A 502 -7.37 -14.90 -21.03
N ILE A 503 -7.55 -14.00 -20.06
CA ILE A 503 -7.67 -14.35 -18.64
C ILE A 503 -8.90 -15.24 -18.42
N THR A 504 -10.04 -14.85 -18.99
CA THR A 504 -11.30 -15.60 -18.86
C THR A 504 -11.17 -17.00 -19.47
N ASN A 505 -10.68 -17.12 -20.71
CA ASN A 505 -10.50 -18.40 -21.38
C ASN A 505 -9.52 -19.32 -20.63
N PHE A 506 -8.45 -18.76 -20.04
CA PHE A 506 -7.50 -19.52 -19.25
C PHE A 506 -8.12 -20.03 -17.96
N LEU A 507 -8.83 -19.18 -17.22
CA LEU A 507 -9.48 -19.57 -15.97
C LEU A 507 -10.64 -20.55 -16.22
N GLU A 508 -11.36 -20.44 -17.33
CA GLU A 508 -12.40 -21.41 -17.73
C GLU A 508 -11.80 -22.78 -18.04
N LYS A 509 -10.67 -22.84 -18.74
CA LYS A 509 -9.96 -24.09 -19.01
C LYS A 509 -9.41 -24.76 -17.73
N ASN A 510 -9.07 -23.98 -16.72
CA ASN A 510 -8.48 -24.45 -15.46
C ASN A 510 -9.45 -24.37 -14.27
N LYS A 511 -10.76 -24.28 -14.54
CA LYS A 511 -11.79 -23.98 -13.52
C LYS A 511 -11.82 -24.97 -12.35
N GLU A 512 -11.52 -26.24 -12.58
CA GLU A 512 -11.46 -27.27 -11.53
C GLU A 512 -10.26 -27.10 -10.58
N GLN A 513 -9.12 -26.60 -11.09
CA GLN A 513 -7.90 -26.41 -10.29
C GLN A 513 -7.86 -25.05 -9.61
N GLU A 514 -8.44 -24.01 -10.24
CA GLU A 514 -8.34 -22.61 -9.83
C GLU A 514 -9.70 -21.97 -9.51
N SER A 515 -10.61 -22.73 -8.88
CA SER A 515 -11.99 -22.30 -8.60
C SER A 515 -12.08 -20.95 -7.87
N LYS A 516 -11.15 -20.66 -6.94
CA LYS A 516 -11.13 -19.38 -6.20
C LYS A 516 -10.72 -18.18 -7.07
N LEU A 517 -9.77 -18.37 -7.99
CA LEU A 517 -9.35 -17.30 -8.91
C LEU A 517 -10.43 -17.04 -9.97
N TYR A 518 -11.11 -18.10 -10.44
CA TYR A 518 -12.24 -17.98 -11.34
C TYR A 518 -13.41 -17.21 -10.69
N GLU A 519 -13.74 -17.51 -9.43
CA GLU A 519 -14.79 -16.79 -8.68
C GLU A 519 -14.43 -15.32 -8.44
N ALA A 520 -13.18 -15.03 -8.05
CA ALA A 520 -12.71 -13.66 -7.90
C ALA A 520 -12.75 -12.87 -9.22
N TRP A 521 -12.32 -13.48 -10.33
CA TRP A 521 -12.34 -12.86 -11.66
C TRP A 521 -13.77 -12.60 -12.14
N THR A 522 -14.68 -13.57 -12.00
CA THR A 522 -16.09 -13.40 -12.39
C THR A 522 -16.79 -12.32 -11.56
N THR A 523 -16.50 -12.23 -10.27
CA THR A 523 -16.98 -11.15 -9.39
C THR A 523 -16.48 -9.78 -9.90
N TYR A 524 -15.18 -9.67 -10.20
CA TYR A 524 -14.60 -8.45 -10.78
C TYR A 524 -15.27 -8.02 -12.09
N LEU A 525 -15.63 -8.94 -12.98
CA LEU A 525 -16.32 -8.62 -14.24
C LEU A 525 -17.70 -7.99 -14.02
N VAL A 526 -18.38 -8.37 -12.93
CA VAL A 526 -19.65 -7.76 -12.50
C VAL A 526 -19.39 -6.39 -11.86
N ASP A 527 -18.44 -6.34 -10.91
CA ASP A 527 -18.13 -5.15 -10.12
C ASP A 527 -17.67 -3.98 -10.99
N ARG A 528 -16.83 -4.22 -12.01
CA ARG A 528 -16.38 -3.15 -12.93
C ARG A 528 -17.54 -2.48 -13.67
N THR A 529 -18.58 -3.24 -14.01
CA THR A 529 -19.75 -2.73 -14.72
C THR A 529 -20.61 -1.90 -13.76
N SER A 530 -20.76 -2.38 -12.53
CA SER A 530 -21.42 -1.64 -11.44
C SER A 530 -20.67 -0.34 -11.10
N TYR A 531 -19.34 -0.39 -11.08
CA TYR A 531 -18.47 0.74 -10.81
C TYR A 531 -18.63 1.85 -11.85
N LEU A 532 -18.61 1.54 -13.16
CA LEU A 532 -18.84 2.58 -14.19
C LEU A 532 -20.22 3.25 -14.08
N ARG A 533 -21.27 2.49 -13.74
CA ARG A 533 -22.60 3.07 -13.45
C ARG A 533 -22.56 4.00 -12.24
N THR A 534 -21.81 3.61 -11.20
CA THR A 534 -21.62 4.42 -10.00
C THR A 534 -20.82 5.70 -10.33
N VAL A 535 -19.75 5.60 -11.13
CA VAL A 535 -18.97 6.74 -11.62
C VAL A 535 -19.90 7.72 -12.32
N ARG A 536 -20.74 7.25 -13.26
CA ARG A 536 -21.70 8.11 -13.96
C ARG A 536 -22.64 8.82 -12.99
N SER A 537 -23.23 8.09 -12.04
CA SER A 537 -24.10 8.65 -11.01
C SER A 537 -23.39 9.72 -10.17
N LYS A 538 -22.15 9.48 -9.72
CA LYS A 538 -21.38 10.45 -8.93
C LYS A 538 -21.00 11.70 -9.72
N LEU A 539 -20.70 11.55 -11.01
CA LEU A 539 -20.46 12.69 -11.90
C LEU A 539 -21.75 13.50 -12.12
N ASP A 540 -22.90 12.82 -12.25
CA ASP A 540 -24.21 13.47 -12.37
C ASP A 540 -24.63 14.21 -11.09
N ASP A 541 -24.33 13.67 -9.90
CA ASP A 541 -24.53 14.33 -8.61
C ASP A 541 -23.61 15.55 -8.41
N ALA A 542 -22.40 15.51 -8.98
CA ALA A 542 -21.39 16.54 -8.75
C ALA A 542 -21.66 17.83 -9.54
N VAL A 543 -22.11 17.71 -10.79
CA VAL A 543 -22.43 18.84 -11.66
C VAL A 543 -23.61 18.46 -12.55
N TYR A 544 -24.65 19.29 -12.61
CA TYR A 544 -25.77 19.08 -13.53
C TYR A 544 -25.37 19.41 -14.99
N GLY A 545 -25.97 18.71 -15.96
CA GLY A 545 -25.68 18.93 -17.39
C GLY A 545 -24.37 18.30 -17.86
N HIS A 546 -23.66 18.95 -18.80
CA HIS A 546 -22.34 18.55 -19.31
C HIS A 546 -22.21 17.06 -19.71
N LYS A 547 -23.21 16.54 -20.43
CA LYS A 547 -23.27 15.12 -20.80
C LYS A 547 -22.01 14.65 -21.51
N GLU A 548 -21.51 15.45 -22.47
CA GLU A 548 -20.31 15.15 -23.26
C GLU A 548 -19.05 15.08 -22.38
N ALA A 549 -18.84 16.07 -21.51
CA ALA A 549 -17.70 16.09 -20.59
C ALA A 549 -17.66 14.86 -19.68
N LYS A 550 -18.82 14.49 -19.12
CA LYS A 550 -18.95 13.32 -18.25
C LYS A 550 -18.70 12.02 -19.00
N THR A 551 -19.13 11.91 -20.25
CA THR A 551 -18.84 10.76 -21.10
C THR A 551 -17.34 10.64 -21.42
N GLN A 552 -16.62 11.76 -21.60
CA GLN A 552 -15.16 11.71 -21.75
C GLN A 552 -14.47 11.25 -20.47
N LEU A 553 -14.91 11.73 -19.31
CA LEU A 553 -14.41 11.22 -18.02
C LEU A 553 -14.68 9.72 -17.85
N GLU A 554 -15.89 9.26 -18.19
CA GLU A 554 -16.25 7.84 -18.16
C GLU A 554 -15.35 6.98 -19.06
N ARG A 555 -14.94 7.49 -20.23
CA ARG A 555 -13.96 6.82 -21.10
C ARG A 555 -12.59 6.70 -20.43
N ILE A 556 -12.13 7.73 -19.72
CA ILE A 556 -10.88 7.70 -18.96
C ILE A 556 -10.95 6.65 -17.84
N PHE A 557 -12.05 6.62 -17.08
CA PHE A 557 -12.26 5.57 -16.07
C PHE A 557 -12.30 4.17 -16.68
N ALA A 558 -12.95 4.00 -17.83
CA ALA A 558 -12.97 2.72 -18.55
C ALA A 558 -11.56 2.30 -19.03
N GLN A 559 -10.72 3.25 -19.42
CA GLN A 559 -9.32 2.99 -19.75
C GLN A 559 -8.53 2.51 -18.53
N TRP A 560 -8.70 3.17 -17.37
CA TRP A 560 -8.01 2.79 -16.12
C TRP A 560 -8.44 1.42 -15.58
N ILE A 561 -9.67 0.97 -15.82
CA ILE A 561 -10.12 -0.39 -15.46
C ILE A 561 -9.34 -1.45 -16.26
N ASN A 562 -9.00 -1.16 -17.50
CA ASN A 562 -8.44 -2.14 -18.43
C ASN A 562 -6.91 -2.12 -18.53
N GLY A 563 -6.29 -0.96 -18.37
CA GLY A 563 -4.84 -0.75 -18.50
C GLY A 563 -4.21 -0.26 -17.20
N GLU A 564 -2.96 0.19 -17.28
CA GLU A 564 -2.29 0.82 -16.13
C GLU A 564 -2.85 2.23 -15.93
N SER A 565 -3.19 2.57 -14.69
CA SER A 565 -3.56 3.92 -14.28
C SER A 565 -2.29 4.78 -14.14
N ASN A 566 -1.58 4.99 -15.24
CA ASN A 566 -0.51 5.99 -15.28
C ASN A 566 -1.18 7.36 -15.11
N GLY A 567 -0.67 8.15 -14.17
CA GLY A 567 -1.23 9.40 -13.67
C GLY A 567 -1.70 10.27 -14.82
N ALA A 568 -3.02 10.28 -15.06
CA ALA A 568 -3.54 10.98 -16.22
C ALA A 568 -3.45 12.48 -16.00
N VAL A 569 -3.35 13.19 -17.12
CA VAL A 569 -3.35 14.64 -17.12
C VAL A 569 -4.61 15.10 -17.84
N ILE A 570 -5.53 15.71 -17.09
CA ILE A 570 -6.85 16.13 -17.57
C ILE A 570 -6.91 17.66 -17.59
N GLY A 571 -7.49 18.25 -18.63
CA GLY A 571 -7.73 19.68 -18.73
C GLY A 571 -9.21 19.98 -18.82
N LEU A 572 -9.79 20.63 -17.82
CA LEU A 572 -11.16 21.11 -17.86
C LEU A 572 -11.18 22.49 -18.51
N GLN A 573 -11.63 22.53 -19.76
CA GLN A 573 -11.81 23.76 -20.52
C GLN A 573 -13.22 24.30 -20.32
N GLY A 574 -13.36 25.61 -20.14
CA GLY A 574 -14.65 26.25 -20.39
C GLY A 574 -14.79 27.59 -19.68
N PRO A 575 -15.92 28.29 -19.88
CA PRO A 575 -16.16 29.58 -19.25
C PRO A 575 -16.13 29.54 -17.70
N PRO A 576 -15.97 30.68 -17.02
CA PRO A 576 -16.05 30.74 -15.57
C PRO A 576 -17.47 30.40 -15.07
N GLY A 577 -17.54 29.66 -13.96
CA GLY A 577 -18.82 29.33 -13.32
C GLY A 577 -19.61 28.18 -13.95
N THR A 578 -19.00 27.37 -14.83
CA THR A 578 -19.64 26.17 -15.42
C THR A 578 -19.55 24.91 -14.54
N GLY A 579 -18.82 24.97 -13.42
CA GLY A 579 -18.68 23.84 -12.49
C GLY A 579 -17.38 23.04 -12.61
N LYS A 580 -16.34 23.54 -13.29
CA LYS A 580 -15.03 22.86 -13.44
C LYS A 580 -14.44 22.36 -12.11
N THR A 581 -14.31 23.24 -11.11
CA THR A 581 -13.79 22.89 -9.79
C THR A 581 -14.70 21.88 -9.07
N SER A 582 -16.02 22.00 -9.21
CA SER A 582 -16.97 21.04 -8.64
C SER A 582 -16.85 19.66 -9.28
N LEU A 583 -16.64 19.59 -10.59
CA LEU A 583 -16.44 18.34 -11.32
C LEU A 583 -15.17 17.62 -10.84
N ALA A 584 -14.08 18.36 -10.61
CA ALA A 584 -12.84 17.79 -10.09
C ALA A 584 -12.94 17.40 -8.60
N LYS A 585 -13.42 18.30 -7.74
CA LYS A 585 -13.47 18.10 -6.29
C LYS A 585 -14.54 17.10 -5.87
N ASN A 586 -15.76 17.24 -6.38
CA ASN A 586 -16.89 16.41 -5.97
C ASN A 586 -17.14 15.25 -6.92
N GLY A 587 -16.74 15.35 -8.19
CA GLY A 587 -16.85 14.26 -9.16
C GLY A 587 -15.67 13.30 -9.00
N LEU A 588 -14.48 13.68 -9.49
CA LEU A 588 -13.32 12.80 -9.57
C LEU A 588 -12.91 12.18 -8.23
N SER A 589 -12.84 12.99 -7.17
CA SER A 589 -12.49 12.49 -5.83
C SER A 589 -13.48 11.45 -5.31
N LYS A 590 -14.79 11.67 -5.49
CA LYS A 590 -15.84 10.75 -5.03
C LYS A 590 -16.04 9.54 -5.95
N CYS A 591 -15.53 9.58 -7.18
CA CYS A 591 -15.45 8.40 -8.04
C CYS A 591 -14.29 7.49 -7.59
N LEU A 592 -13.19 8.08 -7.13
CA LEU A 592 -11.98 7.38 -6.68
C LEU A 592 -12.04 7.09 -5.18
N LEU A 593 -12.98 6.24 -4.77
CA LEU A 593 -13.11 5.80 -3.37
C LEU A 593 -12.09 4.71 -3.03
N ASP A 594 -11.57 4.75 -1.81
CA ASP A 594 -10.78 3.66 -1.26
C ASP A 594 -11.65 2.59 -0.57
N LYS A 595 -11.01 1.56 -0.01
CA LYS A 595 -11.65 0.46 0.73
C LYS A 595 -12.49 0.92 1.94
N ASN A 596 -12.20 2.10 2.49
CA ASN A 596 -12.92 2.67 3.63
C ASN A 596 -14.09 3.57 3.18
N GLY A 597 -14.27 3.74 1.87
CA GLY A 597 -15.26 4.65 1.29
C GLY A 597 -14.82 6.11 1.30
N GLU A 598 -13.55 6.40 1.55
CA GLU A 598 -13.01 7.76 1.51
C GLU A 598 -12.56 8.12 0.09
N GLY A 599 -12.91 9.32 -0.37
CA GLY A 599 -12.50 9.81 -1.69
C GLY A 599 -11.02 10.14 -1.75
N ARG A 600 -10.40 9.92 -2.91
CA ARG A 600 -8.99 10.26 -3.14
C ARG A 600 -8.74 11.73 -2.79
N PRO A 601 -7.70 12.03 -1.98
CA PRO A 601 -7.46 13.39 -1.49
C PRO A 601 -7.39 14.43 -2.61
N PHE A 602 -8.11 15.54 -2.44
CA PHE A 602 -8.15 16.65 -3.40
C PHE A 602 -7.36 17.84 -2.88
N ALA A 603 -6.40 18.31 -3.69
CA ALA A 603 -5.58 19.48 -3.41
C ALA A 603 -5.83 20.56 -4.45
N PHE A 604 -5.99 21.81 -3.99
CA PHE A 604 -6.25 22.96 -4.85
C PHE A 604 -5.00 23.85 -4.93
N LEU A 605 -4.53 24.12 -6.16
CA LEU A 605 -3.35 24.90 -6.45
C LEU A 605 -3.68 26.01 -7.47
N PRO A 606 -3.92 27.25 -7.05
CA PRO A 606 -4.12 28.36 -7.96
C PRO A 606 -2.77 28.82 -8.53
N ILE A 607 -2.67 28.96 -9.86
CA ILE A 607 -1.44 29.43 -10.52
C ILE A 607 -1.57 30.87 -11.05
N GLY A 608 -2.79 31.41 -11.16
CA GLY A 608 -3.01 32.81 -11.54
C GLY A 608 -2.36 33.82 -10.58
N GLY A 609 -1.69 34.85 -11.12
CA GLY A 609 -1.12 35.96 -10.36
C GLY A 609 0.40 35.94 -10.21
N SER A 610 0.91 36.39 -9.06
CA SER A 610 2.35 36.54 -8.74
C SER A 610 2.98 35.25 -8.21
N VAL A 611 2.66 34.11 -8.81
CA VAL A 611 3.25 32.82 -8.44
C VAL A 611 4.61 32.68 -9.11
N ASN A 612 5.62 32.28 -8.35
CA ASN A 612 6.97 32.02 -8.86
C ASN A 612 7.26 30.50 -8.86
N GLY A 613 8.21 30.04 -9.67
CA GLY A 613 8.62 28.63 -9.68
C GLY A 613 9.00 28.10 -8.31
N SER A 614 9.68 28.90 -7.47
CA SER A 614 10.03 28.52 -6.10
C SER A 614 8.84 28.31 -5.16
N THR A 615 7.64 28.81 -5.52
CA THR A 615 6.41 28.50 -4.76
C THR A 615 5.99 27.05 -5.01
N LEU A 616 6.22 26.52 -6.21
CA LEU A 616 5.82 25.16 -6.59
C LEU A 616 6.82 24.10 -6.10
N VAL A 617 8.12 24.32 -6.34
CA VAL A 617 9.22 23.37 -6.06
C VAL A 617 10.10 23.77 -4.87
N GLY A 618 9.76 24.84 -4.16
CA GLY A 618 10.50 25.29 -2.99
C GLY A 618 11.79 26.06 -3.31
N HIS A 619 12.57 26.33 -2.26
CA HIS A 619 13.86 27.00 -2.36
C HIS A 619 14.99 26.02 -2.03
N ASN A 620 16.18 26.25 -2.59
CA ASN A 620 17.35 25.47 -2.20
C ASN A 620 17.53 25.51 -0.68
N PHE A 621 17.83 24.36 -0.08
CA PHE A 621 18.01 24.22 1.36
C PHE A 621 19.05 25.21 1.93
N THR A 622 19.99 25.73 1.14
CA THR A 622 21.03 26.68 1.59
C THR A 622 20.50 28.09 1.89
N TYR A 623 19.40 28.55 1.30
CA TYR A 623 18.89 29.92 1.49
C TYR A 623 18.28 30.17 2.87
N VAL A 624 18.50 31.34 3.46
CA VAL A 624 17.89 31.72 4.74
C VAL A 624 16.37 31.80 4.58
N GLY A 625 15.62 31.15 5.47
CA GLY A 625 14.15 31.07 5.37
C GLY A 625 13.62 30.15 4.27
N SER A 626 14.46 29.25 3.72
CA SER A 626 14.01 28.29 2.71
C SER A 626 12.94 27.34 3.25
N THR A 627 11.96 27.04 2.40
CA THR A 627 10.88 26.08 2.64
C THR A 627 10.74 25.16 1.43
N TRP A 628 10.14 23.99 1.64
CA TRP A 628 9.70 23.11 0.54
C TRP A 628 8.57 23.75 -0.25
N GLY A 629 8.37 23.25 -1.47
CA GLY A 629 7.37 23.75 -2.40
C GLY A 629 5.96 23.29 -2.08
N ARG A 630 4.98 23.93 -2.72
CA ARG A 630 3.57 23.58 -2.60
C ARG A 630 3.27 22.14 -3.02
N ILE A 631 4.02 21.58 -3.97
CA ILE A 631 3.81 20.18 -4.41
C ILE A 631 4.15 19.22 -3.26
N ALA A 632 5.30 19.38 -2.60
CA ALA A 632 5.65 18.58 -1.43
C ALA A 632 4.68 18.81 -0.26
N ASP A 633 4.23 20.06 -0.06
CA ASP A 633 3.23 20.40 0.97
C ASP A 633 1.87 19.69 0.73
N ILE A 634 1.46 19.57 -0.53
CA ILE A 634 0.26 18.82 -0.92
C ILE A 634 0.40 17.34 -0.57
N LEU A 635 1.56 16.73 -0.83
CA LEU A 635 1.79 15.33 -0.46
C LEU A 635 1.75 15.14 1.07
N ILE A 636 2.40 16.02 1.82
CA ILE A 636 2.41 15.99 3.29
C ILE A 636 0.99 16.13 3.86
N SER A 637 0.21 17.11 3.38
CA SER A 637 -1.13 17.40 3.88
C SER A 637 -2.15 16.34 3.49
N SER A 638 -2.05 15.79 2.27
CA SER A 638 -2.92 14.71 1.78
C SER A 638 -2.58 13.34 2.35
N LYS A 639 -1.38 13.17 2.95
CA LYS A 639 -0.86 11.89 3.45
C LYS A 639 -0.88 10.78 2.40
N CYS A 640 -0.76 11.14 1.12
CA CYS A 640 -0.88 10.24 -0.01
C CYS A 640 0.08 10.65 -1.14
N MET A 641 0.66 9.69 -1.85
CA MET A 641 1.55 9.94 -3.01
C MET A 641 0.79 10.12 -4.34
N ASN A 642 -0.47 9.67 -4.42
CA ASN A 642 -1.32 9.86 -5.60
C ASN A 642 -2.57 10.72 -5.33
N PRO A 643 -2.45 11.95 -4.80
CA PRO A 643 -3.59 12.85 -4.66
C PRO A 643 -4.08 13.35 -6.03
N ILE A 644 -5.26 13.96 -6.03
CA ILE A 644 -5.76 14.77 -7.15
C ILE A 644 -5.23 16.19 -6.96
N ILE A 645 -4.34 16.64 -7.84
CA ILE A 645 -3.79 18.00 -7.82
C ILE A 645 -4.54 18.82 -8.86
N PHE A 646 -5.42 19.71 -8.39
CA PHE A 646 -6.19 20.62 -9.23
C PHE A 646 -5.49 21.95 -9.38
N ILE A 647 -5.06 22.24 -10.60
CA ILE A 647 -4.30 23.42 -11.00
C ILE A 647 -5.23 24.39 -11.73
N ASP A 648 -5.56 25.51 -11.08
CA ASP A 648 -6.53 26.46 -11.60
C ASP A 648 -5.89 27.64 -12.33
N GLU A 649 -6.61 28.16 -13.34
CA GLU A 649 -6.27 29.34 -14.14
C GLU A 649 -4.90 29.30 -14.82
N ILE A 650 -4.53 28.14 -15.42
CA ILE A 650 -3.25 28.00 -16.14
C ILE A 650 -3.14 28.94 -17.35
N ASP A 651 -4.26 29.34 -17.94
CA ASP A 651 -4.34 30.35 -19.03
C ASP A 651 -3.96 31.77 -18.59
N LYS A 652 -3.74 32.01 -17.29
CA LYS A 652 -3.34 33.31 -16.73
C LYS A 652 -1.84 33.39 -16.45
N VAL A 653 -1.08 32.34 -16.72
CA VAL A 653 0.39 32.39 -16.62
C VAL A 653 0.95 33.34 -17.66
N SER A 654 1.71 34.33 -17.22
CA SER A 654 2.37 35.29 -18.11
C SER A 654 3.45 34.62 -18.96
N ALA A 655 3.73 35.13 -20.16
CA ALA A 655 4.83 34.62 -21.00
C ALA A 655 6.24 35.11 -20.57
N THR A 656 6.37 35.66 -19.35
CA THR A 656 7.63 36.13 -18.77
C THR A 656 8.56 34.97 -18.40
N GLU A 657 9.82 35.27 -18.06
CA GLU A 657 10.78 34.24 -17.60
C GLU A 657 10.27 33.43 -16.41
N HIS A 658 9.63 34.10 -15.43
CA HIS A 658 8.98 33.43 -14.30
C HIS A 658 7.84 32.52 -14.72
N GLY A 659 7.03 32.93 -15.70
CA GLY A 659 5.95 32.09 -16.22
C GLY A 659 6.49 30.90 -17.01
N ARG A 660 7.58 31.07 -17.78
CA ARG A 660 8.26 29.95 -18.46
C ARG A 660 8.85 28.94 -17.46
N GLU A 661 9.39 29.41 -16.33
CA GLU A 661 9.84 28.52 -15.25
C GLU A 661 8.67 27.66 -14.72
N ILE A 662 7.49 28.26 -14.50
CA ILE A 662 6.29 27.53 -14.06
C ILE A 662 5.88 26.47 -15.10
N ILE A 663 5.77 26.85 -16.37
CA ILE A 663 5.42 25.92 -17.45
C ILE A 663 6.43 24.76 -17.54
N SER A 664 7.72 25.04 -17.37
CA SER A 664 8.75 24.00 -17.32
C SER A 664 8.51 23.02 -16.17
N ILE A 665 8.26 23.52 -14.96
CA ILE A 665 7.97 22.68 -13.78
C ILE A 665 6.74 21.81 -14.02
N LEU A 666 5.65 22.39 -14.56
CA LEU A 666 4.43 21.66 -14.87
C LEU A 666 4.64 20.62 -15.98
N THR A 667 5.54 20.89 -16.91
CA THR A 667 5.91 19.92 -17.95
C THR A 667 6.61 18.71 -17.33
N HIS A 668 7.56 18.91 -16.42
CA HIS A 668 8.18 17.80 -15.66
C HIS A 668 7.17 17.01 -14.83
N LEU A 669 6.18 17.69 -14.23
CA LEU A 669 5.11 17.04 -13.45
C LEU A 669 4.15 16.21 -14.31
N THR A 670 3.92 16.62 -15.56
CA THR A 670 2.95 16.00 -16.48
C THR A 670 3.59 15.02 -17.46
N ASP A 671 4.91 14.96 -17.51
CA ASP A 671 5.64 14.00 -18.35
C ASP A 671 5.70 12.63 -17.68
N GLY A 672 4.99 11.65 -18.25
CA GLY A 672 4.98 10.27 -17.76
C GLY A 672 6.34 9.55 -17.81
N THR A 673 7.37 10.17 -18.39
CA THR A 673 8.75 9.65 -18.39
C THR A 673 9.66 10.28 -17.33
N GLN A 674 9.20 11.34 -16.65
CA GLN A 674 10.01 12.10 -15.69
C GLN A 674 9.31 12.32 -14.35
N ASN A 675 7.98 12.13 -14.29
CA ASN A 675 7.20 12.42 -13.09
C ASN A 675 7.44 11.44 -11.93
N ASP A 676 8.09 10.30 -12.16
CA ASP A 676 8.60 9.38 -11.15
C ASP A 676 9.88 9.91 -10.47
N GLU A 677 10.61 10.80 -11.13
CA GLU A 677 11.87 11.41 -10.64
C GLU A 677 11.72 12.87 -10.21
N PHE A 678 10.50 13.35 -9.95
CA PHE A 678 10.27 14.75 -9.58
C PHE A 678 11.01 15.15 -8.30
N GLU A 679 11.75 16.26 -8.33
CA GLU A 679 12.57 16.72 -7.21
C GLU A 679 12.12 18.10 -6.70
N ASP A 680 11.96 18.21 -5.38
CA ASP A 680 11.76 19.51 -4.72
C ASP A 680 13.13 20.13 -4.37
N LYS A 681 13.33 21.41 -4.69
CA LYS A 681 14.59 22.13 -4.46
C LYS A 681 15.02 22.13 -3.00
N TYR A 682 14.08 22.05 -2.06
CA TYR A 682 14.36 21.96 -0.63
C TYR A 682 14.79 20.55 -0.22
N PHE A 683 14.19 19.51 -0.82
CA PHE A 683 14.54 18.10 -0.63
C PHE A 683 15.53 17.61 -1.68
N ALA A 684 16.60 18.37 -1.92
CA ALA A 684 17.55 18.10 -2.98
C ALA A 684 18.10 16.66 -2.96
N GLY A 685 18.04 16.01 -4.13
CA GLY A 685 18.39 14.61 -4.38
C GLY A 685 17.37 13.57 -3.91
N ILE A 686 16.17 13.97 -3.45
CA ILE A 686 15.11 13.02 -3.10
C ILE A 686 14.07 13.04 -4.22
N LYS A 687 13.92 11.89 -4.89
CA LYS A 687 12.92 11.67 -5.93
C LYS A 687 11.55 11.43 -5.31
N LEU A 688 10.56 12.20 -5.73
CA LEU A 688 9.16 12.08 -5.36
C LEU A 688 8.41 11.46 -6.54
N ASP A 689 7.97 10.22 -6.37
CA ASP A 689 7.20 9.53 -7.41
C ASP A 689 5.76 10.07 -7.49
N LEU A 690 5.51 10.87 -8.52
CA LEU A 690 4.20 11.45 -8.85
C LEU A 690 3.55 10.75 -10.05
N SER A 691 4.11 9.63 -10.53
CA SER A 691 3.64 8.89 -11.70
C SER A 691 2.19 8.41 -11.60
N LYS A 692 1.65 8.28 -10.37
CA LYS A 692 0.26 7.85 -10.10
C LYS A 692 -0.67 8.99 -9.69
N ALA A 693 -0.14 10.20 -9.48
CA ALA A 693 -0.96 11.35 -9.12
C ALA A 693 -1.84 11.79 -10.30
N LEU A 694 -3.06 12.26 -10.00
CA LEU A 694 -3.98 12.76 -11.03
C LEU A 694 -3.83 14.27 -11.12
N ILE A 695 -3.31 14.77 -12.24
CA ILE A 695 -3.13 16.20 -12.48
C ILE A 695 -4.34 16.72 -13.27
N VAL A 696 -5.04 17.71 -12.73
CA VAL A 696 -6.22 18.30 -13.36
C VAL A 696 -6.01 19.80 -13.54
N PHE A 697 -5.88 20.26 -14.78
CA PHE A 697 -5.83 21.67 -15.13
C PHE A 697 -7.21 22.26 -15.35
N SER A 698 -7.38 23.54 -15.03
CA SER A 698 -8.57 24.32 -15.37
C SER A 698 -8.14 25.60 -16.10
N PHE A 699 -8.82 25.87 -17.22
CA PHE A 699 -8.54 27.04 -18.06
C PHE A 699 -9.77 27.45 -18.85
N ASN A 700 -9.79 28.70 -19.30
CA ASN A 700 -10.90 29.22 -20.11
C ASN A 700 -10.57 29.20 -21.61
N ASP A 701 -9.31 29.44 -21.96
CA ASP A 701 -8.84 29.52 -23.35
C ASP A 701 -7.60 28.63 -23.56
N VAL A 702 -7.71 27.67 -24.46
CA VAL A 702 -6.64 26.73 -24.81
C VAL A 702 -5.52 27.42 -25.59
N SER A 703 -5.83 28.48 -26.34
CA SER A 703 -4.84 29.17 -27.17
C SER A 703 -3.78 29.91 -26.36
N LEU A 704 -4.08 30.20 -25.09
CA LEU A 704 -3.17 30.85 -24.14
C LEU A 704 -2.25 29.87 -23.41
N ILE A 705 -2.44 28.56 -23.60
CA ILE A 705 -1.63 27.52 -22.97
C ILE A 705 -0.40 27.25 -23.84
N ASP A 706 0.75 27.03 -23.19
CA ASP A 706 1.97 26.63 -23.89
C ASP A 706 1.73 25.32 -24.70
N PRO A 707 2.12 25.28 -25.99
CA PRO A 707 1.91 24.11 -26.84
C PRO A 707 2.51 22.80 -26.27
N ILE A 708 3.67 22.88 -25.62
CA ILE A 708 4.37 21.70 -25.07
C ILE A 708 3.55 21.09 -23.93
N LEU A 709 2.96 21.92 -23.09
CA LEU A 709 2.09 21.46 -22.01
C LEU A 709 0.74 20.98 -22.57
N ARG A 710 0.18 21.70 -23.55
CA ARG A 710 -1.11 21.39 -24.17
C ARG A 710 -1.15 19.97 -24.76
N ASP A 711 -0.09 19.56 -25.46
CA ASP A 711 -0.03 18.24 -26.11
C ASP A 711 -0.08 17.06 -25.12
N ARG A 712 0.19 17.32 -23.84
CA ARG A 712 0.17 16.32 -22.75
C ARG A 712 -1.17 16.29 -22.01
N ILE A 713 -2.05 17.26 -22.25
CA ILE A 713 -3.31 17.41 -21.53
C ILE A 713 -4.45 16.78 -22.35
N THR A 714 -5.20 15.86 -21.74
CA THR A 714 -6.48 15.41 -22.31
C THR A 714 -7.54 16.47 -22.03
N ILE A 715 -7.92 17.23 -23.05
CA ILE A 715 -8.86 18.35 -22.92
C ILE A 715 -10.30 17.85 -22.89
N ILE A 716 -11.05 18.29 -21.89
CA ILE A 716 -12.48 18.02 -21.68
C ILE A 716 -13.20 19.36 -21.62
N GLU A 717 -14.08 19.58 -22.59
CA GLU A 717 -14.82 20.84 -22.72
C GLU A 717 -16.08 20.84 -21.85
N THR A 718 -16.25 21.92 -21.08
CA THR A 718 -17.46 22.23 -20.31
C THR A 718 -18.18 23.37 -21.00
N ASN A 719 -19.33 23.05 -21.58
CA ASN A 719 -20.09 23.98 -22.41
C ASN A 719 -20.75 25.09 -21.56
N PRO A 720 -21.07 26.26 -22.15
CA PRO A 720 -21.92 27.26 -21.51
C PRO A 720 -23.24 26.64 -21.04
N LEU A 721 -23.74 27.07 -19.87
CA LEU A 721 -24.98 26.53 -19.32
C LEU A 721 -26.19 27.18 -20.00
N THR A 722 -27.14 26.34 -20.41
CA THR A 722 -28.44 26.79 -20.94
C THR A 722 -29.33 27.37 -19.83
N ILE A 723 -30.35 28.15 -20.17
CA ILE A 723 -31.26 28.74 -19.18
C ILE A 723 -31.97 27.66 -18.33
N PRO A 724 -32.52 26.57 -18.91
CA PRO A 724 -33.12 25.48 -18.12
C PRO A 724 -32.12 24.82 -17.16
N GLU A 725 -30.87 24.59 -17.62
CA GLU A 725 -29.81 24.04 -16.76
C GLU A 725 -29.46 24.99 -15.61
N LYS A 726 -29.37 26.29 -15.87
CA LYS A 726 -29.14 27.29 -14.82
C LYS A 726 -30.27 27.28 -13.79
N ILE A 727 -31.53 27.26 -14.22
CA ILE A 727 -32.69 27.20 -13.31
C ILE A 727 -32.59 25.96 -12.41
N HIS A 728 -32.30 24.80 -13.01
CA HIS A 728 -32.14 23.55 -12.26
C HIS A 728 -30.98 23.64 -11.24
N ILE A 729 -29.80 24.12 -11.65
CA ILE A 729 -28.64 24.29 -10.77
C ILE A 729 -28.96 25.23 -9.61
N ILE A 730 -29.61 26.35 -9.91
CA ILE A 730 -29.98 27.36 -8.92
C ILE A 730 -30.93 26.77 -7.89
N LYS A 731 -31.99 26.09 -8.33
CA LYS A 731 -33.05 25.58 -7.44
C LYS A 731 -32.58 24.42 -6.56
N HIS A 732 -31.84 23.47 -7.13
CA HIS A 732 -31.53 22.20 -6.46
C HIS A 732 -30.19 22.17 -5.73
N TYR A 733 -29.25 23.05 -6.10
CA TYR A 733 -27.89 23.02 -5.55
C TYR A 733 -27.53 24.35 -4.91
N MET A 734 -27.66 25.44 -5.66
CA MET A 734 -27.10 26.73 -5.26
C MET A 734 -27.94 27.45 -4.19
N LEU A 735 -29.26 27.52 -4.36
CA LEU A 735 -30.16 28.15 -3.40
C LEU A 735 -30.13 27.42 -2.04
N PRO A 736 -30.21 26.07 -1.98
CA PRO A 736 -30.05 25.35 -0.71
C PRO A 736 -28.71 25.62 -0.01
N GLU A 737 -27.61 25.69 -0.77
CA GLU A 737 -26.28 26.01 -0.25
C GLU A 737 -26.26 27.42 0.38
N ILE A 738 -26.77 28.43 -0.34
CA ILE A 738 -26.82 29.82 0.12
C ILE A 738 -27.71 29.98 1.36
N LEU A 739 -28.89 29.35 1.38
CA LEU A 739 -29.80 29.41 2.53
C LEU A 739 -29.14 28.80 3.78
N LYS A 740 -28.45 27.67 3.62
CA LYS A 740 -27.71 27.03 4.71
C LYS A 740 -26.58 27.90 5.26
N GLU A 741 -25.86 28.65 4.42
CA GLU A 741 -24.82 29.60 4.85
C GLU A 741 -25.40 30.70 5.76
N VAL A 742 -26.64 31.13 5.51
CA VAL A 742 -27.32 32.18 6.28
C VAL A 742 -28.12 31.62 7.46
N GLY A 743 -28.35 30.30 7.49
CA GLY A 743 -29.13 29.62 8.52
C GLY A 743 -30.64 29.60 8.28
N LEU A 744 -31.08 29.75 7.02
CA LEU A 744 -32.47 29.64 6.61
C LEU A 744 -32.78 28.23 6.09
N SER A 745 -34.01 27.77 6.30
CA SER A 745 -34.53 26.53 5.72
C SER A 745 -35.09 26.76 4.31
N SER A 746 -35.18 25.69 3.50
CA SER A 746 -35.73 25.75 2.14
C SER A 746 -37.18 26.24 2.08
N ASP A 747 -37.90 26.11 3.19
CA ASP A 747 -39.32 26.41 3.30
C ASP A 747 -39.54 27.85 3.76
N GLU A 748 -38.49 28.58 4.17
CA GLU A 748 -38.61 29.98 4.62
C GLU A 748 -38.56 30.98 3.44
N LEU A 749 -38.07 30.58 2.27
CA LEU A 749 -37.92 31.44 1.09
C LEU A 749 -38.34 30.71 -0.17
N ILE A 750 -39.29 31.30 -0.91
CA ILE A 750 -39.77 30.77 -2.17
C ILE A 750 -39.26 31.66 -3.31
N LEU A 751 -38.36 31.11 -4.12
CA LEU A 751 -37.89 31.71 -5.37
C LEU A 751 -38.40 30.87 -6.55
N SER A 752 -39.42 31.37 -7.25
CA SER A 752 -40.05 30.65 -8.37
C SER A 752 -39.15 30.59 -9.60
N GLU A 753 -39.39 29.61 -10.49
CA GLU A 753 -38.61 29.44 -11.72
C GLU A 753 -38.71 30.65 -12.65
N ASP A 754 -39.87 31.31 -12.70
CA ASP A 754 -40.07 32.54 -13.46
C ASP A 754 -39.20 33.69 -12.93
N MET A 755 -39.05 33.80 -11.61
CA MET A 755 -38.19 34.81 -11.00
C MET A 755 -36.71 34.51 -11.22
N ILE A 756 -36.31 33.23 -11.15
CA ILE A 756 -34.94 32.80 -11.50
C ILE A 756 -34.65 33.16 -12.96
N LYS A 757 -35.56 32.82 -13.87
CA LYS A 757 -35.44 33.17 -15.30
C LYS A 757 -35.33 34.68 -15.49
N TYR A 758 -36.18 35.45 -14.82
CA TYR A 758 -36.14 36.92 -14.85
C TYR A 758 -34.79 37.48 -14.38
N LEU A 759 -34.24 36.95 -13.28
CA LEU A 759 -32.93 37.34 -12.78
C LEU A 759 -31.82 37.02 -13.77
N VAL A 760 -31.83 35.81 -14.32
CA VAL A 760 -30.84 35.35 -15.29
C VAL A 760 -30.87 36.22 -16.54
N GLU A 761 -32.04 36.49 -17.12
CA GLU A 761 -32.17 37.26 -18.37
C GLU A 761 -31.94 38.77 -18.19
N THR A 762 -32.33 39.33 -17.05
CA THR A 762 -32.34 40.80 -16.84
C THR A 762 -31.08 41.31 -16.16
N PHE A 763 -30.54 40.56 -15.20
CA PHE A 763 -29.44 41.02 -14.34
C PHE A 763 -28.14 40.25 -14.55
N THR A 764 -28.13 39.20 -15.37
CA THR A 764 -26.92 38.43 -15.66
C THR A 764 -26.67 38.29 -17.15
N ASN A 765 -25.41 38.42 -17.54
CA ASN A 765 -24.95 38.11 -18.89
C ASN A 765 -23.65 37.33 -18.73
N GLU A 766 -23.78 36.03 -18.45
CA GLU A 766 -22.67 35.12 -18.19
C GLU A 766 -22.96 33.73 -18.75
N ALA A 767 -21.90 32.98 -19.01
CA ALA A 767 -21.97 31.58 -19.45
C ALA A 767 -22.39 30.62 -18.33
N GLY A 768 -21.86 30.86 -17.13
CA GLY A 768 -22.03 30.03 -15.96
C GLY A 768 -23.09 30.56 -15.00
N VAL A 769 -22.91 30.28 -13.71
CA VAL A 769 -23.78 30.73 -12.62
C VAL A 769 -23.08 31.60 -11.55
N ARG A 770 -21.94 32.22 -11.87
CA ARG A 770 -21.14 32.96 -10.88
C ARG A 770 -21.82 34.27 -10.46
N LYS A 771 -22.20 35.11 -11.41
CA LYS A 771 -22.90 36.40 -11.16
C LYS A 771 -24.30 36.17 -10.61
N ILE A 772 -25.03 35.16 -11.10
CA ILE A 772 -26.36 34.84 -10.55
C ILE A 772 -26.26 34.36 -9.09
N LYS A 773 -25.20 33.64 -8.72
CA LYS A 773 -24.92 33.28 -7.31
C LYS A 773 -24.82 34.53 -6.45
N GLU A 774 -24.06 35.53 -6.89
CA GLU A 774 -23.92 36.82 -6.18
C GLU A 774 -25.26 37.53 -6.00
N LYS A 775 -26.12 37.56 -7.04
CA LYS A 775 -27.45 38.19 -6.97
C LYS A 775 -28.39 37.47 -6.00
N ILE A 776 -28.37 36.14 -6.00
CA ILE A 776 -29.20 35.35 -5.08
C ILE A 776 -28.69 35.50 -3.65
N GLN A 777 -27.38 35.50 -3.43
CA GLN A 777 -26.81 35.78 -2.10
C GLN A 777 -27.22 37.17 -1.59
N GLU A 778 -27.27 38.17 -2.47
CA GLU A 778 -27.74 39.51 -2.10
C GLU A 778 -29.23 39.52 -1.73
N ILE A 779 -30.09 38.85 -2.50
CA ILE A 779 -31.51 38.68 -2.17
C ILE A 779 -31.67 38.01 -0.80
N VAL A 780 -30.98 36.90 -0.56
CA VAL A 780 -31.08 36.14 0.70
C VAL A 780 -30.56 36.97 1.88
N ARG A 781 -29.47 37.72 1.70
CA ARG A 781 -28.93 38.60 2.75
C ARG A 781 -29.87 39.75 3.08
N ASP A 782 -30.51 40.35 2.08
CA ASP A 782 -31.47 41.44 2.28
C ASP A 782 -32.73 40.96 3.01
N ILE A 783 -33.26 39.80 2.60
CA ILE A 783 -34.36 39.11 3.30
C ILE A 783 -34.00 38.85 4.76
N ASN A 784 -32.80 38.31 5.01
CA ASN A 784 -32.34 38.05 6.37
C ASN A 784 -32.17 39.34 7.20
N LEU A 785 -31.71 40.44 6.58
CA LEU A 785 -31.64 41.74 7.23
C LEU A 785 -33.03 42.27 7.60
N ASN A 786 -33.99 42.20 6.66
CA ASN A 786 -35.36 42.65 6.87
C ASN A 786 -36.06 41.82 7.97
N ARG A 787 -35.78 40.51 8.05
CA ARG A 787 -36.23 39.65 9.15
C ARG A 787 -35.83 40.19 10.53
N PHE A 788 -34.62 40.73 10.69
CA PHE A 788 -34.18 41.31 11.96
C PHE A 788 -34.77 42.70 12.23
N HIS A 789 -35.08 43.48 11.20
CA HIS A 789 -35.71 44.79 11.35
C HIS A 789 -37.19 44.70 11.68
N ASP A 790 -37.91 43.81 11.00
CA ASP A 790 -39.37 43.67 11.12
C ASP A 790 -39.79 42.71 12.24
N GLY A 791 -38.86 41.86 12.72
CA GLY A 791 -39.07 40.94 13.83
C GLY A 791 -40.29 40.04 13.61
N ASP A 792 -41.25 40.08 14.54
CA ASP A 792 -42.47 39.26 14.52
C ASP A 792 -43.44 39.60 13.37
N LYS A 793 -43.21 40.70 12.63
CA LYS A 793 -44.04 41.07 11.46
C LYS A 793 -43.59 40.42 10.16
N TYR A 794 -42.48 39.69 10.18
CA TYR A 794 -41.91 39.09 8.98
C TYR A 794 -42.62 37.78 8.61
N GLU A 795 -43.39 37.80 7.53
CA GLU A 795 -44.14 36.63 7.05
C GLU A 795 -43.21 35.59 6.38
N ILE A 796 -43.37 34.33 6.79
CA ILE A 796 -42.63 33.18 6.28
C ILE A 796 -43.65 32.16 5.76
N PRO A 797 -43.48 31.59 4.54
CA PRO A 797 -42.38 31.80 3.59
C PRO A 797 -42.38 33.20 2.95
N PHE A 798 -41.20 33.80 2.81
CA PHE A 798 -41.06 35.01 2.01
C PHE A 798 -41.07 34.63 0.52
N ILE A 799 -42.06 35.13 -0.21
CA ILE A 799 -42.18 34.93 -1.65
C ILE A 799 -41.47 36.06 -2.37
N VAL A 800 -40.39 35.74 -3.10
CA VAL A 800 -39.66 36.73 -3.88
C VAL A 800 -40.49 37.11 -5.10
N THR A 801 -40.96 38.36 -5.16
CA THR A 801 -41.71 38.88 -6.30
C THR A 801 -40.83 39.69 -7.24
N LYS A 802 -41.34 40.00 -8.44
CA LYS A 802 -40.64 40.83 -9.42
C LYS A 802 -40.43 42.26 -8.90
N GLU A 803 -41.42 42.80 -8.21
CA GLU A 803 -41.39 44.15 -7.62
C GLU A 803 -40.29 44.24 -6.56
N TYR A 804 -40.15 43.21 -5.73
CA TYR A 804 -39.08 43.13 -4.74
C TYR A 804 -37.70 43.12 -5.40
N ILE A 805 -37.52 42.30 -6.44
CA ILE A 805 -36.26 42.24 -7.20
C ILE A 805 -35.93 43.60 -7.84
N GLU A 806 -36.92 44.28 -8.40
CA GLU A 806 -36.74 45.59 -9.02
C GLU A 806 -36.40 46.69 -8.01
N LEU A 807 -36.99 46.65 -6.82
CA LEU A 807 -36.65 47.55 -5.72
C LEU A 807 -35.22 47.32 -5.23
N LEU A 808 -34.86 46.06 -4.95
CA LEU A 808 -33.53 45.71 -4.43
C LEU A 808 -32.42 46.06 -5.43
N PHE A 809 -32.69 45.95 -6.73
CA PHE A 809 -31.73 46.20 -7.80
C PHE A 809 -31.98 47.49 -8.59
N GLU A 810 -32.75 48.44 -8.06
CA GLU A 810 -33.13 49.67 -8.76
C GLU A 810 -31.91 50.45 -9.29
N ASN A 811 -30.86 50.54 -8.48
CA ASN A 811 -29.61 51.23 -8.81
C ASN A 811 -28.56 50.36 -9.50
N LYS A 812 -28.91 49.11 -9.88
CA LYS A 812 -27.96 48.18 -10.51
C LYS A 812 -28.15 48.15 -12.03
N PRO A 813 -27.06 48.10 -12.80
CA PRO A 813 -27.15 48.07 -14.26
C PRO A 813 -27.84 46.77 -14.74
N LYS A 814 -28.92 46.93 -15.50
CA LYS A 814 -29.60 45.84 -16.21
C LYS A 814 -28.87 45.50 -17.51
N VAL A 815 -28.93 44.24 -17.91
CA VAL A 815 -28.42 43.78 -19.21
C VAL A 815 -29.32 44.37 -20.30
N ARG A 816 -28.77 45.24 -21.15
CA ARG A 816 -29.50 45.82 -22.27
C ARG A 816 -29.33 44.95 -23.51
N VAL A 817 -30.37 44.18 -23.85
CA VAL A 817 -30.41 43.47 -25.13
C VAL A 817 -30.63 44.50 -26.23
N LYS A 818 -29.72 44.53 -27.22
CA LYS A 818 -29.89 45.36 -28.42
C LYS A 818 -31.09 44.85 -29.21
N LYS A 819 -32.03 45.73 -29.51
CA LYS A 819 -33.20 45.39 -30.34
C LYS A 819 -32.94 45.74 -31.81
N THR A 820 -33.57 45.00 -32.70
CA THR A 820 -33.62 45.32 -34.13
C THR A 820 -34.24 46.70 -34.37
N ALA A 821 -33.78 47.40 -35.41
CA ALA A 821 -34.44 48.62 -35.86
C ALA A 821 -35.88 48.30 -36.35
N ALA A 822 -36.79 49.26 -36.18
CA ALA A 822 -38.20 49.07 -36.52
C ALA A 822 -38.46 49.09 -38.03
N GLU A 823 -37.73 49.92 -38.78
CA GLU A 823 -37.93 50.14 -40.21
C GLU A 823 -36.71 49.74 -41.04
N PRO A 824 -36.91 49.23 -42.28
CA PRO A 824 -35.83 48.96 -43.23
C PRO A 824 -35.01 50.20 -43.57
N SER A 825 -33.69 50.07 -43.61
CA SER A 825 -32.76 51.18 -43.84
C SER A 825 -31.58 50.80 -44.73
N VAL A 826 -30.99 51.81 -45.36
CA VAL A 826 -29.82 51.65 -46.25
C VAL A 826 -28.55 51.58 -45.40
N GLY A 827 -27.69 50.60 -45.65
CA GLY A 827 -26.38 50.48 -45.00
C GLY A 827 -26.42 50.04 -43.53
N LEU A 828 -27.58 49.65 -43.02
CA LEU A 828 -27.75 49.13 -41.66
C LEU A 828 -28.09 47.64 -41.72
N VAL A 829 -27.22 46.78 -41.19
CA VAL A 829 -27.44 45.32 -41.17
C VAL A 829 -27.21 44.77 -39.77
N ASN A 830 -27.92 43.72 -39.40
CA ASN A 830 -27.63 42.99 -38.17
C ASN A 830 -26.70 41.81 -38.46
N GLY A 831 -25.45 41.93 -38.02
CA GLY A 831 -24.54 40.79 -37.91
C GLY A 831 -24.75 40.06 -36.60
N LEU A 832 -24.55 38.74 -36.60
CA LEU A 832 -24.54 37.94 -35.38
C LEU A 832 -23.12 37.78 -34.84
N TYR A 833 -22.95 37.92 -33.53
CA TYR A 833 -21.69 37.60 -32.86
C TYR A 833 -21.92 36.52 -31.81
N ALA A 834 -20.86 35.76 -31.54
CA ALA A 834 -20.75 34.89 -30.38
C ALA A 834 -19.45 35.21 -29.66
N THR A 835 -19.48 35.13 -28.34
CA THR A 835 -18.30 35.21 -27.48
C THR A 835 -17.88 33.81 -27.08
N THR A 836 -16.63 33.65 -26.65
CA THR A 836 -16.12 32.40 -26.06
C THR A 836 -16.88 31.97 -24.80
N SER A 837 -17.62 32.89 -24.18
CA SER A 837 -18.52 32.64 -23.06
C SER A 837 -19.90 32.08 -23.50
N GLY A 838 -20.10 31.72 -24.77
CA GLY A 838 -21.39 31.22 -25.26
C GLY A 838 -22.50 32.26 -25.30
N ILE A 839 -22.17 33.53 -25.08
CA ILE A 839 -23.13 34.63 -25.20
C ILE A 839 -23.06 35.12 -26.64
N GLY A 840 -24.20 35.10 -27.32
CA GLY A 840 -24.36 35.75 -28.61
C GLY A 840 -25.41 36.87 -28.59
N GLY A 841 -25.42 37.64 -29.67
CA GLY A 841 -26.30 38.79 -29.83
C GLY A 841 -26.13 39.45 -31.19
N LEU A 842 -26.71 40.64 -31.33
CA LEU A 842 -26.59 41.45 -32.54
C LEU A 842 -25.48 42.48 -32.45
N THR A 843 -24.68 42.53 -33.51
CA THR A 843 -23.84 43.68 -33.86
C THR A 843 -24.49 44.38 -35.03
N VAL A 844 -24.92 45.62 -34.81
CA VAL A 844 -25.52 46.45 -35.85
C VAL A 844 -24.39 47.09 -36.65
N ILE A 845 -24.13 46.61 -37.86
CA ILE A 845 -23.09 47.15 -38.72
C ILE A 845 -23.69 48.32 -39.49
N GLN A 846 -23.02 49.46 -39.42
CA GLN A 846 -23.41 50.71 -40.06
C GLN A 846 -22.41 51.07 -41.14
N VAL A 847 -22.88 51.30 -42.35
CA VAL A 847 -22.06 51.75 -43.48
C VAL A 847 -22.63 53.05 -44.02
N MET A 848 -21.78 54.06 -44.20
CA MET A 848 -22.15 55.32 -44.83
C MET A 848 -21.11 55.78 -45.86
N LYS A 849 -21.55 56.59 -46.82
CA LYS A 849 -20.65 57.29 -47.74
C LYS A 849 -20.15 58.58 -47.09
N TYR A 850 -18.89 58.93 -47.32
CA TYR A 850 -18.33 60.22 -46.91
C TYR A 850 -17.38 60.76 -48.01
N PRO A 851 -17.18 62.09 -48.12
CA PRO A 851 -16.22 62.64 -49.07
C PRO A 851 -14.79 62.14 -48.78
N ALA A 852 -14.08 61.64 -49.79
CA ALA A 852 -12.71 61.12 -49.64
C ALA A 852 -11.85 61.43 -50.86
N ASP A 853 -10.52 61.39 -50.69
CA ASP A 853 -9.57 61.65 -51.78
C ASP A 853 -9.51 60.48 -52.78
N LYS A 854 -9.69 59.25 -52.29
CA LYS A 854 -9.69 58.03 -53.10
C LYS A 854 -11.08 57.41 -53.17
N MET A 855 -11.47 56.98 -54.36
CA MET A 855 -12.76 56.34 -54.57
C MET A 855 -12.82 54.98 -53.84
N LEU A 856 -13.90 54.77 -53.08
CA LEU A 856 -14.13 53.58 -52.24
C LEU A 856 -12.99 53.31 -51.23
N GLU A 857 -12.36 54.37 -50.73
CA GLU A 857 -11.51 54.29 -49.54
C GLU A 857 -12.31 53.76 -48.34
N LEU A 858 -11.66 53.00 -47.46
CA LEU A 858 -12.30 52.41 -46.29
C LEU A 858 -11.82 53.11 -45.03
N ASP A 859 -12.76 53.65 -44.27
CA ASP A 859 -12.56 54.04 -42.88
C ASP A 859 -13.33 53.09 -41.97
N MET A 860 -12.73 52.71 -40.84
CA MET A 860 -13.27 51.68 -39.96
C MET A 860 -13.15 52.11 -38.49
N THR A 861 -14.28 52.10 -37.78
CA THR A 861 -14.34 52.44 -36.36
C THR A 861 -15.05 51.37 -35.54
N GLY A 862 -14.80 51.35 -34.22
CA GLY A 862 -15.42 50.39 -33.31
C GLY A 862 -14.51 49.30 -32.74
N LYS A 863 -13.18 49.52 -32.69
CA LYS A 863 -12.15 48.54 -32.26
C LYS A 863 -12.19 47.23 -33.06
N GLN A 864 -12.09 47.36 -34.38
CA GLN A 864 -11.98 46.22 -35.30
C GLN A 864 -10.52 45.77 -35.40
N GLY A 865 -10.26 44.47 -35.25
CA GLY A 865 -8.91 43.90 -35.37
C GLY A 865 -8.47 43.68 -36.82
N GLU A 866 -7.27 43.13 -37.01
CA GLU A 866 -6.65 42.99 -38.34
C GLU A 866 -7.43 42.02 -39.26
N VAL A 867 -7.92 40.89 -38.72
CA VAL A 867 -8.68 39.90 -39.50
C VAL A 867 -9.99 40.51 -40.01
N MET A 868 -10.64 41.32 -39.17
CA MET A 868 -11.84 42.05 -39.56
C MET A 868 -11.56 43.05 -40.69
N ARG A 869 -10.42 43.76 -40.68
CA ARG A 869 -10.06 44.70 -41.77
C ARG A 869 -9.86 43.99 -43.09
N GLU A 870 -9.26 42.80 -43.06
CA GLU A 870 -9.08 41.98 -44.25
C GLU A 870 -10.44 41.50 -44.80
N SER A 871 -11.32 41.02 -43.91
CA SER A 871 -12.69 40.63 -44.25
C SER A 871 -13.49 41.77 -44.89
N VAL A 872 -13.41 43.00 -44.36
CA VAL A 872 -14.08 44.19 -44.95
C VAL A 872 -13.54 44.49 -46.34
N ASN A 873 -12.24 44.31 -46.58
CA ASN A 873 -11.67 44.53 -47.91
C ASN A 873 -12.18 43.51 -48.94
N TYR A 874 -12.33 42.24 -48.56
CA TYR A 874 -12.97 41.23 -49.41
C TYR A 874 -14.43 41.59 -49.68
N ALA A 875 -15.17 41.92 -48.62
CA ALA A 875 -16.57 42.32 -48.69
C ALA A 875 -16.79 43.53 -49.62
N LYS A 876 -15.91 44.54 -49.58
CA LYS A 876 -15.95 45.69 -50.48
C LYS A 876 -15.82 45.30 -51.95
N LYS A 877 -14.81 44.48 -52.27
CA LYS A 877 -14.54 44.06 -53.66
C LYS A 877 -15.70 43.24 -54.22
N LEU A 878 -16.21 42.32 -53.41
CA LEU A 878 -17.35 41.48 -53.78
C LEU A 878 -18.66 42.29 -53.90
N ALA A 879 -18.94 43.19 -52.95
CA ALA A 879 -20.10 44.06 -53.04
C ALA A 879 -20.09 44.91 -54.33
N PHE A 880 -18.92 45.41 -54.74
CA PHE A 880 -18.77 46.14 -55.99
C PHE A 880 -18.98 45.24 -57.22
N SER A 881 -18.49 44.01 -57.22
CA SER A 881 -18.67 43.08 -58.35
C SER A 881 -20.13 42.65 -58.54
N LEU A 882 -20.93 42.64 -57.46
CA LEU A 882 -22.35 42.28 -57.47
C LEU A 882 -23.29 43.40 -57.99
N LEU A 883 -22.80 44.63 -58.14
CA LEU A 883 -23.60 45.74 -58.68
C LEU A 883 -23.96 45.53 -60.16
N SER A 884 -25.07 46.14 -60.59
CA SER A 884 -25.38 46.25 -62.02
C SER A 884 -24.31 47.05 -62.76
N ASP A 885 -24.11 46.78 -64.04
CA ASP A 885 -23.09 47.47 -64.85
C ASP A 885 -23.33 48.99 -64.90
N GLU A 886 -24.60 49.41 -64.91
CA GLU A 886 -25.02 50.80 -64.80
C GLU A 886 -24.55 51.45 -63.49
N ALA A 887 -24.73 50.76 -62.36
CA ALA A 887 -24.31 51.25 -61.06
C ALA A 887 -22.77 51.28 -60.93
N LYS A 888 -22.07 50.28 -61.48
CA LYS A 888 -20.60 50.27 -61.54
C LYS A 888 -20.07 51.44 -62.34
N GLN A 889 -20.63 51.67 -63.54
CA GLN A 889 -20.20 52.76 -64.41
C GLN A 889 -20.42 54.11 -63.74
N LYS A 890 -21.57 54.32 -63.11
CA LYS A 890 -21.85 55.55 -62.35
C LYS A 890 -20.82 55.83 -61.26
N ILE A 891 -20.42 54.81 -60.50
CA ILE A 891 -19.38 54.95 -59.45
C ILE A 891 -18.02 55.27 -60.09
N ILE A 892 -17.66 54.64 -61.21
CA ILE A 892 -16.41 54.92 -61.92
C ILE A 892 -16.39 56.37 -62.43
N ASP A 893 -17.49 56.83 -63.02
CA ASP A 893 -17.65 58.19 -63.55
C ASP A 893 -17.58 59.24 -62.44
N ASP A 894 -18.21 59.00 -61.28
CA ASP A 894 -18.13 59.89 -60.12
C ASP A 894 -16.67 60.06 -59.65
N GLY A 895 -15.89 58.98 -59.67
CA GLY A 895 -14.48 58.99 -59.26
C GLY A 895 -13.60 59.80 -60.21
N GLN A 896 -13.81 59.65 -61.53
CA GLN A 896 -13.09 60.42 -62.55
C GLN A 896 -13.46 61.92 -62.52
N ASN A 897 -14.70 62.25 -62.13
CA ASN A 897 -15.21 63.62 -62.08
C ASN A 897 -14.94 64.35 -60.74
N LYS A 898 -13.90 63.94 -59.99
CA LYS A 898 -13.55 64.52 -58.67
C LYS A 898 -14.68 64.49 -57.63
N LYS A 899 -15.61 63.54 -57.74
CA LYS A 899 -16.65 63.25 -56.73
C LYS A 899 -16.34 61.95 -56.01
N ALA A 900 -15.06 61.74 -55.69
CA ALA A 900 -14.63 60.55 -54.96
C ALA A 900 -15.26 60.52 -53.56
N PHE A 901 -15.72 59.34 -53.16
CA PHE A 901 -16.26 59.09 -51.82
C PHE A 901 -15.66 57.82 -51.24
N GLY A 902 -15.50 57.80 -49.92
CA GLY A 902 -15.13 56.63 -49.14
C GLY A 902 -16.35 55.97 -48.49
N LEU A 903 -16.14 54.79 -47.93
CA LEU A 903 -17.10 54.04 -47.12
C LEU A 903 -16.60 53.98 -45.69
N HIS A 904 -17.39 54.48 -44.76
CA HIS A 904 -17.11 54.37 -43.33
C HIS A 904 -17.93 53.22 -42.76
N ILE A 905 -17.27 52.18 -42.27
CA ILE A 905 -17.88 51.04 -41.58
C ILE A 905 -17.73 51.22 -40.07
N HIS A 906 -18.85 51.46 -39.39
CA HIS A 906 -18.91 51.55 -37.95
C HIS A 906 -19.54 50.28 -37.36
N THR A 907 -18.87 49.70 -36.37
CA THR A 907 -19.42 48.65 -35.50
C THR A 907 -19.54 49.20 -34.06
N PRO A 908 -20.74 49.61 -33.62
CA PRO A 908 -20.98 50.23 -32.31
C PRO A 908 -20.43 49.41 -31.13
N GLU A 909 -20.26 50.07 -29.97
CA GLU A 909 -19.50 49.59 -28.79
C GLU A 909 -17.99 49.64 -28.95
N ALA A 910 -17.44 50.86 -29.10
CA ALA A 910 -16.00 51.08 -29.28
C ALA A 910 -15.12 50.61 -28.10
N ALA A 911 -15.69 50.10 -27.00
CA ALA A 911 -14.94 49.55 -25.88
C ALA A 911 -14.57 48.07 -26.08
N THR A 912 -15.41 47.28 -26.76
CA THR A 912 -15.26 45.84 -26.97
C THR A 912 -14.55 45.54 -28.29
N PRO A 913 -13.40 44.85 -28.28
CA PRO A 913 -12.73 44.44 -29.52
C PRO A 913 -13.63 43.50 -30.32
N LYS A 914 -13.72 43.71 -31.64
CA LYS A 914 -14.34 42.76 -32.57
C LYS A 914 -13.31 42.33 -33.60
N ASP A 915 -12.92 41.06 -33.54
CA ASP A 915 -11.98 40.49 -34.47
C ASP A 915 -12.48 39.09 -34.87
N GLY A 916 -12.65 38.86 -36.16
CA GLY A 916 -13.22 37.62 -36.69
C GLY A 916 -13.90 37.81 -38.05
N PRO A 917 -13.68 36.91 -39.02
CA PRO A 917 -14.18 37.08 -40.39
C PRO A 917 -15.67 36.73 -40.57
N SER A 918 -16.33 36.18 -39.54
CA SER A 918 -17.73 35.70 -39.59
C SER A 918 -18.81 36.77 -39.84
N ALA A 919 -18.42 38.04 -39.97
CA ALA A 919 -19.28 39.16 -40.37
C ALA A 919 -19.19 39.49 -41.87
N GLY A 920 -18.38 38.76 -42.65
CA GLY A 920 -18.11 39.05 -44.06
C GLY A 920 -19.37 39.13 -44.93
N ALA A 921 -20.31 38.19 -44.76
CA ALA A 921 -21.59 38.23 -45.48
C ALA A 921 -22.43 39.47 -45.12
N ALA A 922 -22.52 39.80 -43.83
CA ALA A 922 -23.25 40.98 -43.35
C ALA A 922 -22.64 42.28 -43.89
N MET A 923 -21.31 42.40 -43.83
CA MET A 923 -20.57 43.56 -44.36
C MET A 923 -20.77 43.73 -45.86
N THR A 924 -20.73 42.62 -46.61
CA THR A 924 -20.96 42.62 -48.06
C THR A 924 -22.35 43.17 -48.38
N LEU A 925 -23.38 42.70 -47.67
CA LEU A 925 -24.75 43.20 -47.83
C LEU A 925 -24.86 44.69 -47.48
N ALA A 926 -24.26 45.14 -46.37
CA ALA A 926 -24.32 46.54 -45.96
C ALA A 926 -23.64 47.47 -46.97
N ILE A 927 -22.47 47.09 -47.47
CA ILE A 927 -21.76 47.85 -48.52
C ILE A 927 -22.60 47.83 -49.81
N TYR A 928 -23.11 46.68 -50.22
CA TYR A 928 -23.96 46.56 -51.41
C TYR A 928 -25.20 47.45 -51.31
N SER A 929 -25.87 47.48 -50.15
CA SER A 929 -27.02 48.34 -49.88
C SER A 929 -26.68 49.82 -50.04
N VAL A 930 -25.54 50.28 -49.51
CA VAL A 930 -25.08 51.67 -49.65
C VAL A 930 -24.74 52.02 -51.10
N LEU A 931 -24.12 51.10 -51.84
CA LEU A 931 -23.71 51.33 -53.22
C LEU A 931 -24.91 51.30 -54.19
N SER A 932 -25.85 50.38 -53.99
CA SER A 932 -27.07 50.23 -54.82
C SER A 932 -28.21 51.17 -54.42
N GLY A 933 -28.25 51.64 -53.16
CA GLY A 933 -29.35 52.43 -52.61
C GLY A 933 -30.55 51.60 -52.12
N ARG A 934 -30.47 50.26 -52.15
CA ARG A 934 -31.55 49.37 -51.71
C ARG A 934 -31.59 49.22 -50.20
N LYS A 935 -32.80 49.16 -49.61
CA LYS A 935 -32.98 49.01 -48.16
C LYS A 935 -32.79 47.56 -47.72
N ILE A 936 -32.31 47.37 -46.49
CA ILE A 936 -32.18 46.05 -45.86
C ILE A 936 -33.32 45.86 -44.87
N ASN A 937 -33.94 44.68 -44.86
CA ASN A 937 -34.89 44.31 -43.83
C ASN A 937 -34.17 44.12 -42.48
N ASN A 938 -34.33 45.08 -41.58
CA ASN A 938 -33.68 45.07 -40.26
C ASN A 938 -34.25 44.05 -39.27
N LYS A 939 -35.25 43.23 -39.66
CA LYS A 939 -35.67 42.03 -38.91
C LYS A 939 -34.86 40.78 -39.25
N ILE A 940 -33.97 40.87 -40.23
CA ILE A 940 -33.08 39.80 -40.62
C ILE A 940 -31.71 39.99 -39.96
N ALA A 941 -31.11 38.89 -39.53
CA ALA A 941 -29.73 38.87 -39.08
C ALA A 941 -28.96 37.76 -39.80
N MET A 942 -27.64 37.92 -39.91
CA MET A 942 -26.81 36.93 -40.61
C MET A 942 -25.41 36.81 -40.05
N THR A 943 -24.78 35.68 -40.37
CA THR A 943 -23.37 35.40 -40.13
C THR A 943 -22.84 34.51 -41.24
N GLY A 944 -21.56 34.61 -41.52
CA GLY A 944 -20.91 33.84 -42.55
C GLY A 944 -19.60 34.49 -42.94
N GLU A 945 -18.56 33.68 -43.00
CA GLU A 945 -17.32 34.06 -43.67
C GLU A 945 -17.57 34.10 -45.18
N ILE A 946 -16.80 34.93 -45.89
CA ILE A 946 -17.01 35.12 -47.33
C ILE A 946 -15.68 35.09 -48.06
N ASP A 947 -15.67 34.44 -49.21
CA ASP A 947 -14.53 34.46 -50.12
C ASP A 947 -14.74 35.44 -51.29
N LEU A 948 -13.74 35.54 -52.18
CA LEU A 948 -13.81 36.41 -53.36
C LEU A 948 -14.81 35.92 -54.42
N CYS A 949 -15.23 34.66 -54.37
CA CYS A 949 -16.19 34.06 -55.29
C CYS A 949 -17.63 34.29 -54.83
N GLY A 950 -17.85 34.69 -53.57
CA GLY A 950 -19.15 34.90 -52.97
C GLY A 950 -19.71 33.68 -52.24
N SER A 951 -18.92 32.64 -52.05
CA SER A 951 -19.29 31.48 -51.22
C SER A 951 -19.33 31.88 -49.74
N VAL A 952 -20.33 31.36 -49.03
CA VAL A 952 -20.54 31.61 -47.60
C VAL A 952 -20.14 30.36 -46.81
N THR A 953 -19.05 30.45 -46.04
CA THR A 953 -18.43 29.30 -45.37
C THR A 953 -18.78 29.23 -43.88
N ALA A 954 -18.54 28.05 -43.28
CA ALA A 954 -18.88 27.72 -41.90
C ALA A 954 -18.38 28.75 -40.87
N ILE A 955 -19.15 28.89 -39.79
CA ILE A 955 -18.81 29.72 -38.64
C ILE A 955 -18.93 28.94 -37.33
N GLY A 956 -18.27 29.44 -36.28
CA GLY A 956 -18.45 28.94 -34.92
C GLY A 956 -19.61 29.59 -34.16
N GLY A 957 -20.09 28.90 -33.13
CA GLY A 957 -21.03 29.46 -32.14
C GLY A 957 -22.46 29.64 -32.64
N VAL A 958 -22.95 28.72 -33.49
CA VAL A 958 -24.30 28.77 -34.09
C VAL A 958 -25.40 28.93 -33.04
N ASP A 959 -25.37 28.12 -31.98
CA ASP A 959 -26.35 28.16 -30.88
C ASP A 959 -26.46 29.56 -30.24
N ALA A 960 -25.33 30.07 -29.76
CA ALA A 960 -25.24 31.39 -29.12
C ALA A 960 -25.72 32.52 -30.04
N LYS A 961 -25.36 32.46 -31.33
CA LYS A 961 -25.76 33.43 -32.35
C LYS A 961 -27.27 33.41 -32.59
N LEU A 962 -27.85 32.24 -32.81
CA LEU A 962 -29.28 32.10 -33.09
C LEU A 962 -30.15 32.50 -31.89
N ASN A 963 -29.80 32.02 -30.68
CA ASN A 963 -30.48 32.43 -29.45
C ASN A 963 -30.33 33.93 -29.19
N GLY A 964 -29.14 34.49 -29.46
CA GLY A 964 -28.90 35.93 -29.43
C GLY A 964 -29.78 36.73 -30.39
N ALA A 965 -29.97 36.21 -31.61
CA ALA A 965 -30.82 36.82 -32.65
C ALA A 965 -32.28 36.90 -32.19
N LYS A 966 -32.84 35.77 -31.75
CA LYS A 966 -34.24 35.68 -31.32
C LYS A 966 -34.55 36.64 -30.17
N ARG A 967 -33.70 36.67 -29.13
CA ARG A 967 -33.83 37.62 -28.01
C ARG A 967 -33.81 39.09 -28.43
N SER A 968 -33.13 39.38 -29.53
CA SER A 968 -33.00 40.74 -30.06
C SER A 968 -34.17 41.15 -30.97
N GLY A 969 -35.16 40.27 -31.16
CA GLY A 969 -36.33 40.51 -32.00
C GLY A 969 -36.06 40.38 -33.50
N VAL A 970 -35.11 39.53 -33.87
CA VAL A 970 -34.91 39.04 -35.25
C VAL A 970 -36.00 38.02 -35.53
N THR A 971 -36.57 38.02 -36.73
CA THR A 971 -37.58 37.02 -37.17
C THR A 971 -36.99 35.98 -38.11
N LYS A 972 -35.87 36.30 -38.76
CA LYS A 972 -35.19 35.41 -39.71
C LYS A 972 -33.68 35.53 -39.60
N ALA A 973 -32.99 34.40 -39.40
CA ALA A 973 -31.54 34.33 -39.33
C ALA A 973 -30.96 33.54 -40.52
N LEU A 974 -29.96 34.11 -41.20
CA LEU A 974 -29.24 33.44 -42.29
C LEU A 974 -27.90 32.91 -41.77
N ILE A 975 -27.66 31.61 -41.95
CA ILE A 975 -26.41 30.95 -41.51
C ILE A 975 -25.82 30.10 -42.65
N PRO A 976 -24.50 29.84 -42.66
CA PRO A 976 -23.87 29.03 -43.70
C PRO A 976 -24.45 27.62 -43.77
N LYS A 977 -24.60 27.07 -44.99
CA LYS A 977 -25.08 25.71 -45.23
C LYS A 977 -24.20 24.64 -44.60
N GLU A 978 -22.89 24.89 -44.52
CA GLU A 978 -21.94 24.01 -43.85
C GLU A 978 -22.23 23.81 -42.35
N ASN A 979 -22.98 24.73 -41.72
CA ASN A 979 -23.42 24.60 -40.33
C ASN A 979 -24.73 23.81 -40.14
N GLU A 980 -25.20 23.09 -41.17
CA GLU A 980 -26.44 22.29 -41.10
C GLU A 980 -26.37 21.20 -40.01
N GLU A 981 -25.23 20.54 -39.83
CA GLU A 981 -25.05 19.54 -38.76
C GLU A 981 -25.19 20.13 -37.36
N ASP A 982 -24.65 21.34 -37.14
CA ASP A 982 -24.77 22.07 -35.87
C ASP A 982 -26.24 22.41 -35.56
N LEU A 983 -26.98 22.90 -36.57
CA LEU A 983 -28.40 23.19 -36.44
C LEU A 983 -29.22 21.92 -36.17
N ASN A 984 -28.93 20.82 -36.87
CA ASN A 984 -29.60 19.54 -36.66
C ASN A 984 -29.28 18.93 -35.29
N LYS A 985 -28.10 19.19 -34.72
CA LYS A 985 -27.78 18.85 -33.32
C LYS A 985 -28.70 19.62 -32.36
N LEU A 986 -28.84 20.94 -32.53
CA LEU A 986 -29.72 21.77 -31.71
C LEU A 986 -31.19 21.33 -31.78
N ARG A 987 -31.67 20.95 -32.96
CA ARG A 987 -33.03 20.41 -33.14
C ARG A 987 -33.24 19.11 -32.39
N ARG A 988 -32.28 18.16 -32.46
CA ARG A 988 -32.35 16.88 -31.73
C ARG A 988 -32.34 17.07 -30.22
N ASP A 989 -31.59 18.05 -29.73
CA ASP A 989 -31.46 18.34 -28.30
C ASP A 989 -32.63 19.19 -27.75
N GLY A 990 -33.56 19.63 -28.62
CA GLY A 990 -34.68 20.50 -28.23
C GLY A 990 -34.24 21.92 -27.84
N LEU A 991 -33.06 22.34 -28.30
CA LEU A 991 -32.43 23.63 -28.01
C LEU A 991 -32.54 24.62 -29.18
N SER A 992 -33.07 24.19 -30.33
CA SER A 992 -33.24 25.08 -31.48
C SER A 992 -34.17 26.25 -31.11
N PRO A 993 -33.77 27.50 -31.40
CA PRO A 993 -34.63 28.66 -31.20
C PRO A 993 -35.73 28.79 -32.26
N GLU A 994 -35.80 27.91 -33.25
CA GLU A 994 -36.82 27.92 -34.30
C GLU A 994 -38.24 27.74 -33.73
N ASP A 995 -39.15 28.64 -34.11
CA ASP A 995 -40.58 28.57 -33.82
C ASP A 995 -41.37 29.39 -34.86
N ASP A 996 -42.68 29.55 -34.67
CA ASP A 996 -43.55 30.33 -35.56
C ASP A 996 -43.12 31.81 -35.73
N THR A 997 -42.26 32.32 -34.85
CA THR A 997 -41.77 33.71 -34.86
C THR A 997 -40.33 33.85 -35.33
N PHE A 998 -39.57 32.75 -35.44
CA PHE A 998 -38.14 32.75 -35.74
C PHE A 998 -37.75 31.63 -36.70
N GLU A 999 -37.34 32.01 -37.91
CA GLU A 999 -36.93 31.09 -38.98
C GLU A 999 -35.40 31.11 -39.19
N VAL A 1000 -34.79 29.95 -39.41
CA VAL A 1000 -33.37 29.83 -39.77
C VAL A 1000 -33.24 29.34 -41.21
N VAL A 1001 -32.49 30.07 -42.03
CA VAL A 1001 -32.26 29.74 -43.45
C VAL A 1001 -30.79 29.44 -43.68
N LEU A 1002 -30.53 28.32 -44.34
CA LEU A 1002 -29.18 27.88 -44.73
C LEU A 1002 -28.82 28.52 -46.08
N ILE A 1003 -27.65 29.16 -46.14
CA ILE A 1003 -27.13 29.84 -47.33
C ILE A 1003 -25.74 29.32 -47.71
N ASP A 1004 -25.47 29.13 -49.00
CA ASP A 1004 -24.16 28.73 -49.51
C ASP A 1004 -23.48 29.83 -50.36
N HIS A 1005 -24.25 30.82 -50.81
CA HIS A 1005 -23.75 31.90 -51.66
C HIS A 1005 -24.38 33.26 -51.32
N ILE A 1006 -23.62 34.33 -51.51
CA ILE A 1006 -24.02 35.71 -51.19
C ILE A 1006 -25.26 36.19 -51.97
N SER A 1007 -25.54 35.61 -53.13
CA SER A 1007 -26.75 35.93 -53.91
C SER A 1007 -28.03 35.62 -53.13
N GLN A 1008 -28.07 34.50 -52.40
CA GLN A 1008 -29.22 34.13 -51.55
C GLN A 1008 -29.41 35.14 -50.41
N VAL A 1009 -28.31 35.69 -49.87
CA VAL A 1009 -28.37 36.76 -48.87
C VAL A 1009 -29.08 37.99 -49.42
N LEU A 1010 -28.72 38.40 -50.64
CA LEU A 1010 -29.34 39.56 -51.28
C LEU A 1010 -30.84 39.34 -51.53
N GLU A 1011 -31.22 38.14 -51.98
CA GLU A 1011 -32.62 37.75 -52.23
C GLU A 1011 -33.47 37.77 -50.95
N HIS A 1012 -32.93 37.29 -49.84
CA HIS A 1012 -33.66 37.25 -48.58
C HIS A 1012 -33.69 38.60 -47.85
N ALA A 1013 -32.62 39.40 -47.94
CA ALA A 1013 -32.41 40.54 -47.05
C ALA A 1013 -32.80 41.90 -47.62
N LEU A 1014 -32.81 42.06 -48.95
CA LEU A 1014 -33.15 43.33 -49.58
C LEU A 1014 -34.65 43.52 -49.73
N VAL A 1015 -35.10 44.75 -49.56
CA VAL A 1015 -36.48 45.18 -49.81
C VAL A 1015 -36.49 46.45 -50.65
N ASP A 1016 -37.55 46.64 -51.40
CA ASP A 1016 -37.73 47.80 -52.30
C ASP A 1016 -37.96 49.12 -51.55
#